data_AF-A0A8T5LC21-F1
#
_entry.id   AF-A0A8T5LC21-F1
#
_cell.length_a   1.000
_cell.length_b   1.000
_cell.length_c   1.000
_cell.angle_alpha   90.00
_cell.angle_beta   90.00
_cell.angle_gamma   90.00
#
_symmetry.space_group_name_H-M   'P 1'
#
loop_
_entity.id
_entity.type
_entity.pdbx_description
1 polymer ?
#
loop_
_entity_poly.entity_id
_entity_poly.type
_entity_poly.pdbx_seq_one_letter_code
_entity_poly.pdbx_strand_id
1 'polypeptide(L)'
;MKKQVFICTLIIFLSAISSVSADQIDDGYNCLLRNVNSTGCAFTTEATAFSLLAVNHLDSCKQKLLTTKKSVGCWGPSSSCDIKTTAQAILALYKAGENITSSANWLFSQKKTSTDLLWFLQTESNSATQCTITPFGSSATTVNIGADKKITGSLGSCFSLYDGGYWLQIKEACYGKSFEVSCDTPFLTNLLYKEPGSTTIYVSEDTHNAGVSGRTNETINSLCFKNSAGNCDYEGGLWASMVLWVVNEKVNGIYKYDLEPFLPYLNAQSSNTQNKQYLPEVFLYSITGAEDFASALMNDASRIKFNTYIEAGDWSYSTALALSTFEPELPIASSFRTKATQWFLDTQERSGSNKGCWVNGDMLRNTAFILSSVWADRAPDAPEVVQPTPECISNATCINNLTHFGPNFFCNASQMCQQIIPNVQCVAHTVAGNVTCWSQLQNPWAFCNASNRCEIKAQQQRPECNHLVAGADLHCQNLYGSAYFVCNASDVCVNHPPQCTATTGCDFTIQDCEAGVCVPKPGGNCQNDTQCRVRYDARYICNSTNYCVIGPPRCGNGVADLTLNETCDGSTWGSITGCAGLLVYNAGNLSCFPPGHVDQCTFDTSQCYNSTTTECTDNATCVEAYNSSYECFLGACRIKPTQPPVCGNGVVDPGEDCEPGLANGRNCSYYTYDGGNISCYPVGNAKECKTDVSQCFFDDDDPCLTDIECVNLLNASFICDTRTGDCVRRTTTVNASCTDANYFCRSRAGCDLDSGLVITRFTCPSTYVCCNKQLVARDNTCSSVNGTICSSSQFCSNGRTVSATGLTGGQSCCVGGTCQTGSGSSSSGGTPTNCVYYQGGTCKSSCSSTEREINEACASGSGDKCCIPLGAACTDDLNCTSGKICENGRCIVKPSGSYFWLWFFLILIVLVVLAIVFREKLRPTFMKIQSMFGGLFNKSSKGPRGPPRPGMPPPRMLNPRGMPMRRILPSGSGSPDPRGPPQRGLPPRGPPRPGMPPRRPSGPQQRSNQKPEPKDKSSGELDDVLKKLKEMGK
;
A
#
# COMPACT_ATOMS: atom_id res chain seq x y z
N MET A 1 -27.50 -40.18 -35.60
CA MET A 1 -26.09 -39.79 -35.84
C MET A 1 -25.88 -38.34 -36.27
N LYS A 2 -26.61 -37.77 -37.23
CA LYS A 2 -26.36 -36.38 -37.69
C LYS A 2 -26.58 -35.25 -36.65
N LYS A 3 -27.52 -35.43 -35.70
CA LYS A 3 -27.73 -34.46 -34.60
C LYS A 3 -26.61 -34.48 -33.54
N GLN A 4 -25.99 -35.63 -33.28
CA GLN A 4 -24.91 -35.73 -32.30
C GLN A 4 -23.59 -35.18 -32.85
N VAL A 5 -23.32 -35.35 -34.16
CA VAL A 5 -22.14 -34.76 -34.79
C VAL A 5 -22.20 -33.23 -34.76
N PHE A 6 -23.37 -32.63 -34.99
CA PHE A 6 -23.57 -31.18 -34.94
C PHE A 6 -23.44 -30.60 -33.53
N ILE A 7 -23.94 -31.30 -32.51
CA ILE A 7 -23.78 -30.91 -31.10
C ILE A 7 -22.31 -31.02 -30.68
N CYS A 8 -21.59 -32.08 -31.06
CA CYS A 8 -20.15 -32.18 -30.79
C CYS A 8 -19.33 -31.11 -31.52
N THR A 9 -19.67 -30.73 -32.76
CA THR A 9 -18.95 -29.65 -33.45
C THR A 9 -19.24 -28.28 -32.85
N LEU A 10 -20.47 -28.03 -32.38
CA LEU A 10 -20.84 -26.81 -31.68
C LEU A 10 -20.12 -26.70 -30.32
N ILE A 11 -20.02 -27.81 -29.57
CA ILE A 11 -19.29 -27.86 -28.29
C ILE A 11 -17.79 -27.63 -28.50
N ILE A 12 -17.18 -28.20 -29.55
CA ILE A 12 -15.76 -27.96 -29.89
C ILE A 12 -15.52 -26.50 -30.31
N PHE A 13 -16.46 -25.88 -31.03
CA PHE A 13 -16.38 -24.46 -31.38
C PHE A 13 -16.56 -23.52 -30.17
N LEU A 14 -17.43 -23.87 -29.22
CA LEU A 14 -17.60 -23.10 -27.98
C LEU A 14 -16.39 -23.20 -27.04
N SER A 15 -15.69 -24.33 -26.99
CA SER A 15 -14.45 -24.46 -26.21
C SER A 15 -13.25 -23.68 -26.77
N ALA A 16 -13.26 -23.32 -28.06
CA ALA A 16 -12.16 -22.62 -28.71
C ALA A 16 -12.13 -21.09 -28.44
N ILE A 17 -13.17 -20.52 -27.84
CA ILE A 17 -13.25 -19.07 -27.59
C ILE A 17 -12.55 -18.68 -26.27
N SER A 18 -12.49 -19.61 -25.30
CA SER A 18 -11.88 -19.34 -23.99
C SER A 18 -10.35 -19.48 -23.95
N SER A 19 -9.72 -20.09 -24.96
CA SER A 19 -8.25 -20.27 -25.00
C SER A 19 -7.51 -19.08 -25.60
N VAL A 20 -8.19 -18.22 -26.38
CA VAL A 20 -7.52 -17.13 -27.13
C VAL A 20 -6.92 -16.07 -26.19
N SER A 21 -7.57 -15.76 -25.06
CA SER A 21 -7.08 -14.72 -24.15
C SER A 21 -5.86 -15.15 -23.34
N ALA A 22 -5.78 -16.43 -22.95
CA ALA A 22 -4.62 -16.95 -22.21
C ALA A 22 -3.35 -16.92 -23.07
N ASP A 23 -3.45 -17.41 -24.32
CA ASP A 23 -2.33 -17.42 -25.27
C ASP A 23 -1.76 -16.02 -25.53
N GLN A 24 -2.64 -14.99 -25.56
CA GLN A 24 -2.23 -13.61 -25.77
C GLN A 24 -1.53 -12.99 -24.55
N ILE A 25 -1.96 -13.32 -23.34
CA ILE A 25 -1.28 -12.87 -22.11
C ILE A 25 0.12 -13.49 -22.04
N ASP A 26 0.23 -14.79 -22.35
CA ASP A 26 1.50 -15.50 -22.42
C ASP A 26 2.41 -14.93 -23.51
N ASP A 27 1.87 -14.59 -24.68
CA ASP A 27 2.61 -13.87 -25.73
C ASP A 27 3.16 -12.52 -25.20
N GLY A 28 2.41 -11.83 -24.33
CA GLY A 28 2.84 -10.61 -23.64
C GLY A 28 4.06 -10.82 -22.74
N TYR A 29 3.99 -11.80 -21.84
CA TYR A 29 5.13 -12.18 -21.00
C TYR A 29 6.32 -12.66 -21.81
N ASN A 30 6.08 -13.46 -22.85
CA ASN A 30 7.11 -13.93 -23.77
C ASN A 30 7.79 -12.78 -24.53
N CYS A 31 7.04 -11.76 -24.95
CA CYS A 31 7.61 -10.54 -25.49
C CYS A 31 8.54 -9.88 -24.47
N LEU A 32 8.07 -9.66 -23.24
CA LEU A 32 8.84 -9.00 -22.19
C LEU A 32 10.13 -9.76 -21.89
N LEU A 33 10.04 -11.05 -21.63
CA LEU A 33 11.17 -11.92 -21.31
C LEU A 33 12.18 -12.00 -22.46
N ARG A 34 11.73 -12.06 -23.71
CA ARG A 34 12.62 -12.04 -24.89
C ARG A 34 13.47 -10.78 -24.93
N ASN A 35 12.88 -9.63 -24.65
CA ASN A 35 13.58 -8.35 -24.66
C ASN A 35 14.50 -8.19 -23.44
N VAL A 36 14.06 -8.64 -22.26
CA VAL A 36 14.89 -8.70 -21.06
C VAL A 36 16.13 -9.56 -21.30
N ASN A 37 15.96 -10.75 -21.86
CA ASN A 37 17.06 -11.68 -22.14
C ASN A 37 18.02 -11.18 -23.22
N SER A 38 17.53 -10.46 -24.23
CA SER A 38 18.37 -9.93 -25.31
C SER A 38 19.22 -8.72 -24.88
N THR A 39 18.76 -7.94 -23.92
CA THR A 39 19.39 -6.67 -23.52
C THR A 39 19.99 -6.68 -22.11
N GLY A 40 19.69 -7.69 -21.30
CA GLY A 40 20.06 -7.71 -19.88
C GLY A 40 19.43 -6.56 -19.08
N CYS A 41 18.18 -6.21 -19.39
CA CYS A 41 17.46 -5.07 -18.81
C CYS A 41 18.16 -3.71 -19.03
N ALA A 42 18.89 -3.52 -20.13
CA ALA A 42 19.50 -2.24 -20.50
C ALA A 42 18.45 -1.24 -21.05
N PHE A 43 17.42 -0.96 -20.27
CA PHE A 43 16.32 -0.05 -20.61
C PHE A 43 16.39 1.26 -19.84
N THR A 44 15.36 2.10 -20.01
CA THR A 44 15.09 3.22 -19.09
C THR A 44 14.81 2.69 -17.68
N THR A 45 15.04 3.51 -16.65
CA THR A 45 14.74 3.12 -15.26
C THR A 45 13.29 2.71 -15.10
N GLU A 46 12.36 3.46 -15.72
CA GLU A 46 10.92 3.20 -15.66
C GLU A 46 10.58 1.84 -16.29
N ALA A 47 11.07 1.56 -17.50
CA ALA A 47 10.87 0.25 -18.14
C ALA A 47 11.49 -0.89 -17.32
N THR A 48 12.65 -0.66 -16.70
CA THR A 48 13.31 -1.66 -15.83
C THR A 48 12.50 -1.92 -14.56
N ALA A 49 11.98 -0.87 -13.92
CA ALA A 49 11.13 -0.96 -12.73
C ALA A 49 9.84 -1.72 -13.03
N PHE A 50 9.14 -1.38 -14.11
CA PHE A 50 7.92 -2.08 -14.48
C PHE A 50 8.18 -3.51 -14.95
N SER A 51 9.31 -3.79 -15.60
CA SER A 51 9.70 -5.17 -15.94
C SER A 51 9.84 -6.03 -14.69
N LEU A 52 10.48 -5.48 -13.65
CA LEU A 52 10.61 -6.16 -12.35
C LEU A 52 9.26 -6.26 -11.62
N LEU A 53 8.36 -5.28 -11.73
CA LEU A 53 7.00 -5.40 -11.18
C LEU A 53 6.17 -6.47 -11.88
N ALA A 54 6.31 -6.61 -13.20
CA ALA A 54 5.59 -7.62 -13.97
C ALA A 54 6.09 -9.04 -13.66
N VAL A 55 7.39 -9.18 -13.40
CA VAL A 55 8.05 -10.46 -13.13
C VAL A 55 9.09 -10.25 -12.01
N ASN A 56 8.66 -10.49 -10.77
CA ASN A 56 9.41 -10.15 -9.55
C ASN A 56 10.77 -10.84 -9.37
N HIS A 57 11.02 -11.94 -10.09
CA HIS A 57 12.26 -12.73 -10.02
C HIS A 57 13.24 -12.42 -11.16
N LEU A 58 13.06 -11.32 -11.90
CA LEU A 58 14.02 -10.87 -12.90
C LEU A 58 15.28 -10.27 -12.24
N ASP A 59 16.20 -11.15 -11.82
CA ASP A 59 17.45 -10.75 -11.17
C ASP A 59 18.28 -9.75 -11.99
N SER A 60 18.29 -9.87 -13.32
CA SER A 60 19.00 -8.92 -14.19
C SER A 60 18.44 -7.50 -14.08
N CYS A 61 17.12 -7.34 -14.04
CA CYS A 61 16.44 -6.06 -13.88
C CYS A 61 16.61 -5.52 -12.45
N LYS A 62 16.52 -6.39 -11.44
CA LYS A 62 16.78 -6.06 -10.04
C LYS A 62 18.20 -5.53 -9.84
N GLN A 63 19.21 -6.27 -10.30
CA GLN A 63 20.61 -5.84 -10.26
C GLN A 63 20.85 -4.57 -11.05
N LYS A 64 20.17 -4.39 -12.19
CA LYS A 64 20.24 -3.13 -12.95
C LYS A 64 19.74 -1.94 -12.13
N LEU A 65 18.61 -2.05 -11.44
CA LEU A 65 18.11 -0.98 -10.57
C LEU A 65 19.07 -0.70 -9.41
N LEU A 66 19.58 -1.74 -8.76
CA LEU A 66 20.52 -1.60 -7.65
C LEU A 66 21.84 -0.94 -8.07
N THR A 67 22.36 -1.28 -9.26
CA THR A 67 23.62 -0.73 -9.79
C THR A 67 23.48 0.66 -10.39
N THR A 68 22.29 1.03 -10.86
CA THR A 68 21.99 2.38 -11.37
C THR A 68 21.51 3.35 -10.28
N LYS A 69 21.25 2.84 -9.08
CA LYS A 69 20.96 3.64 -7.89
C LYS A 69 22.14 4.58 -7.61
N LYS A 70 21.84 5.87 -7.49
CA LYS A 70 22.85 6.89 -7.18
C LYS A 70 23.24 6.82 -5.71
N SER A 71 24.39 7.37 -5.35
CA SER A 71 24.89 7.37 -3.96
C SER A 71 23.92 7.98 -2.95
N VAL A 72 23.12 8.96 -3.37
CA VAL A 72 22.08 9.59 -2.56
C VAL A 72 20.80 8.76 -2.42
N GLY A 73 20.73 7.58 -3.06
CA GLY A 73 19.60 6.66 -2.97
C GLY A 73 18.47 6.89 -3.97
N CYS A 74 18.67 7.69 -5.01
CA CYS A 74 17.66 8.05 -6.00
C CYS A 74 17.93 7.43 -7.38
N TRP A 75 16.94 7.55 -8.28
CA TRP A 75 17.06 7.29 -9.72
C TRP A 75 16.64 8.53 -10.52
N GLY A 76 17.01 8.55 -11.80
CA GLY A 76 16.63 9.60 -12.74
C GLY A 76 17.59 9.64 -13.94
N PRO A 77 17.26 10.42 -14.98
CA PRO A 77 18.07 10.48 -16.19
C PRO A 77 19.48 10.97 -15.88
N SER A 78 20.49 10.33 -16.51
CA SER A 78 21.89 10.73 -16.39
C SER A 78 22.35 10.89 -14.92
N SER A 79 22.94 12.04 -14.54
CA SER A 79 23.40 12.32 -13.18
C SER A 79 22.31 12.92 -12.26
N SER A 80 21.13 13.33 -12.75
CA SER A 80 20.09 13.99 -11.93
C SER A 80 19.07 13.02 -11.32
N CYS A 81 18.70 13.23 -10.07
CA CYS A 81 17.57 12.50 -9.46
C CYS A 81 16.23 13.00 -10.03
N ASP A 82 15.24 12.14 -10.04
CA ASP A 82 13.87 12.41 -10.47
C ASP A 82 12.89 11.70 -9.52
N ILE A 83 11.82 12.39 -9.12
CA ILE A 83 10.89 11.95 -8.08
C ILE A 83 10.10 10.73 -8.56
N LYS A 84 9.50 10.83 -9.75
CA LYS A 84 8.66 9.78 -10.35
C LYS A 84 9.43 8.48 -10.52
N THR A 85 10.57 8.53 -11.21
CA THR A 85 11.38 7.32 -11.48
C THR A 85 11.96 6.72 -10.20
N THR A 86 12.27 7.55 -9.20
CA THR A 86 12.68 7.05 -7.88
C THR A 86 11.54 6.32 -7.18
N ALA A 87 10.33 6.88 -7.18
CA ALA A 87 9.15 6.24 -6.60
C ALA A 87 8.85 4.90 -7.31
N GLN A 88 8.84 4.87 -8.64
CA GLN A 88 8.62 3.65 -9.42
C GLN A 88 9.70 2.57 -9.13
N ALA A 89 10.97 2.96 -9.02
CA ALA A 89 12.05 2.04 -8.66
C ALA A 89 11.91 1.49 -7.22
N ILE A 90 11.50 2.33 -6.27
CA ILE A 90 11.19 1.91 -4.89
C ILE A 90 10.06 0.88 -4.89
N LEU A 91 8.97 1.14 -5.62
CA LEU A 91 7.85 0.21 -5.72
C LEU A 91 8.28 -1.17 -6.25
N ALA A 92 9.07 -1.18 -7.32
CA ALA A 92 9.61 -2.40 -7.92
C ALA A 92 10.53 -3.18 -6.98
N LEU A 93 11.47 -2.49 -6.34
CA LEU A 93 12.42 -3.10 -5.40
C LEU A 93 11.72 -3.61 -4.14
N TYR A 94 10.75 -2.86 -3.62
CA TYR A 94 9.94 -3.27 -2.47
C TYR A 94 9.19 -4.57 -2.76
N LYS A 95 8.51 -4.66 -3.91
CA LYS A 95 7.81 -5.88 -4.35
C LYS A 95 8.76 -7.06 -4.63
N ALA A 96 10.02 -6.78 -4.94
CA ALA A 96 11.06 -7.79 -5.10
C ALA A 96 11.77 -8.17 -3.77
N GLY A 97 11.34 -7.63 -2.62
CA GLY A 97 11.91 -7.94 -1.30
C GLY A 97 13.23 -7.25 -0.99
N GLU A 98 13.59 -6.19 -1.72
CA GLU A 98 14.84 -5.44 -1.52
C GLU A 98 14.69 -4.31 -0.50
N ASN A 99 15.78 -3.96 0.19
CA ASN A 99 15.76 -2.86 1.16
C ASN A 99 15.69 -1.50 0.48
N ILE A 100 14.55 -0.82 0.64
CA ILE A 100 14.27 0.49 0.05
C ILE A 100 14.46 1.67 1.01
N THR A 101 14.90 1.45 2.25
CA THR A 101 14.88 2.45 3.33
C THR A 101 15.60 3.73 2.96
N SER A 102 16.82 3.64 2.42
CA SER A 102 17.60 4.83 2.04
C SER A 102 16.91 5.64 0.95
N SER A 103 16.22 4.95 0.03
CA SER A 103 15.57 5.53 -1.13
C SER A 103 14.24 6.18 -0.77
N ALA A 104 13.43 5.53 0.06
CA ALA A 104 12.21 6.12 0.61
C ALA A 104 12.51 7.34 1.50
N ASN A 105 13.58 7.27 2.31
CA ASN A 105 14.03 8.43 3.09
C ASN A 105 14.50 9.59 2.20
N TRP A 106 15.24 9.30 1.12
CA TRP A 106 15.61 10.31 0.14
C TRP A 106 14.36 10.95 -0.49
N LEU A 107 13.39 10.13 -0.90
CA LEU A 107 12.15 10.57 -1.53
C LEU A 107 11.36 11.49 -0.60
N PHE A 108 11.14 11.08 0.65
CA PHE A 108 10.45 11.88 1.66
C PHE A 108 11.19 13.19 2.00
N SER A 109 12.53 13.19 1.91
CA SER A 109 13.33 14.40 2.13
C SER A 109 13.18 15.46 1.03
N GLN A 110 12.57 15.11 -0.12
CA GLN A 110 12.29 16.06 -1.20
C GLN A 110 11.07 16.96 -0.92
N LYS A 111 10.46 16.87 0.26
CA LYS A 111 9.35 17.73 0.65
C LYS A 111 9.75 19.21 0.75
N LYS A 112 8.83 20.09 0.39
CA LYS A 112 8.87 21.53 0.64
C LYS A 112 7.45 22.03 0.93
N THR A 113 7.33 23.17 1.57
CA THR A 113 6.04 23.87 1.69
C THR A 113 5.52 24.23 0.30
N SER A 114 4.25 23.91 0.04
CA SER A 114 3.58 24.30 -1.19
C SER A 114 3.20 25.77 -1.13
N THR A 115 3.56 26.52 -2.17
CA THR A 115 3.19 27.94 -2.37
C THR A 115 2.14 28.09 -3.47
N ASP A 116 1.69 26.98 -4.06
CA ASP A 116 0.79 26.98 -5.23
C ASP A 116 -0.69 27.05 -4.82
N LEU A 117 -0.97 27.15 -3.51
CA LEU A 117 -2.31 27.26 -2.94
C LEU A 117 -2.47 28.57 -2.17
N LEU A 118 -3.65 29.17 -2.29
CA LEU A 118 -4.10 30.24 -1.42
C LEU A 118 -4.81 29.61 -0.21
N TRP A 119 -4.39 29.97 0.99
CA TRP A 119 -4.98 29.51 2.25
C TRP A 119 -5.80 30.64 2.91
N PHE A 120 -6.91 30.27 3.53
CA PHE A 120 -7.79 31.17 4.26
C PHE A 120 -8.09 30.58 5.64
N LEU A 121 -8.06 31.43 6.66
CA LEU A 121 -8.59 31.09 7.97
C LEU A 121 -10.09 31.43 7.97
N GLN A 122 -10.94 30.42 8.06
CA GLN A 122 -12.36 30.61 8.34
C GLN A 122 -12.55 30.70 9.84
N THR A 123 -13.30 31.71 10.26
CA THR A 123 -13.79 31.83 11.64
C THR A 123 -15.25 32.17 11.58
N GLU A 124 -16.09 31.37 12.21
CA GLU A 124 -17.53 31.50 12.10
C GLU A 124 -18.21 31.45 13.47
N SER A 125 -19.14 32.37 13.67
CA SER A 125 -19.97 32.50 14.88
C SER A 125 -21.40 32.82 14.47
N ASN A 126 -22.38 32.46 15.30
CA ASN A 126 -23.79 32.74 15.05
C ASN A 126 -24.15 34.23 15.16
N SER A 127 -23.34 35.02 15.86
CA SER A 127 -23.53 36.46 16.08
C SER A 127 -22.31 37.25 15.62
N ALA A 128 -22.45 38.57 15.52
CA ALA A 128 -21.28 39.44 15.36
C ALA A 128 -20.33 39.22 16.54
N THR A 129 -19.03 39.16 16.28
CA THR A 129 -18.03 38.77 17.28
C THR A 129 -16.70 39.46 17.02
N GLN A 130 -15.94 39.70 18.09
CA GLN A 130 -14.54 40.11 18.03
C GLN A 130 -13.65 38.91 18.32
N CYS A 131 -12.71 38.65 17.41
CA CYS A 131 -11.76 37.57 17.53
C CYS A 131 -10.34 38.11 17.62
N THR A 132 -9.55 37.50 18.49
CA THR A 132 -8.10 37.69 18.60
C THR A 132 -7.42 36.48 17.97
N ILE A 133 -6.56 36.74 16.99
CA ILE A 133 -5.79 35.73 16.29
C ILE A 133 -4.31 35.97 16.58
N THR A 134 -3.64 34.96 17.13
CA THR A 134 -2.25 35.02 17.56
C THR A 134 -1.43 34.00 16.76
N PRO A 135 -0.72 34.43 15.70
CA PRO A 135 0.22 33.55 15.02
C PRO A 135 1.42 33.26 15.92
N PHE A 136 1.88 32.01 15.94
CA PHE A 136 3.03 31.61 16.76
C PHE A 136 4.27 32.47 16.46
N GLY A 137 4.89 32.98 17.53
CA GLY A 137 6.05 33.87 17.45
C GLY A 137 5.76 35.23 16.81
N SER A 138 4.51 35.68 16.78
CA SER A 138 4.10 36.99 16.26
C SER A 138 3.08 37.65 17.20
N SER A 139 2.91 38.96 17.09
CA SER A 139 1.95 39.70 17.91
C SER A 139 0.50 39.33 17.56
N ALA A 140 -0.35 39.27 18.57
CA ALA A 140 -1.77 39.08 18.41
C ALA A 140 -2.41 40.19 17.57
N THR A 141 -3.43 39.82 16.80
CA THR A 141 -4.21 40.72 15.93
C THR A 141 -5.68 40.58 16.25
N THR A 142 -6.40 41.71 16.34
CA THR A 142 -7.83 41.73 16.60
C THR A 142 -8.61 42.02 15.33
N VAL A 143 -9.54 41.12 15.00
CA VAL A 143 -10.47 41.25 13.88
C VAL A 143 -11.90 41.25 14.39
N ASN A 144 -12.77 42.01 13.74
CA ASN A 144 -14.21 42.02 14.01
C ASN A 144 -14.93 41.33 12.86
N ILE A 145 -15.77 40.36 13.19
CA ILE A 145 -16.65 39.65 12.25
C ILE A 145 -18.06 40.22 12.44
N GLY A 146 -18.55 40.93 11.43
CA GLY A 146 -19.86 41.57 11.45
C GLY A 146 -21.01 40.56 11.41
N ALA A 147 -22.24 41.06 11.65
CA ALA A 147 -23.45 40.25 11.48
C ALA A 147 -23.64 39.79 10.01
N ASP A 148 -23.10 40.56 9.06
CA ASP A 148 -23.01 40.24 7.64
C ASP A 148 -21.84 39.31 7.29
N LYS A 149 -21.10 38.80 8.29
CA LYS A 149 -19.90 37.97 8.18
C LYS A 149 -18.68 38.67 7.57
N LYS A 150 -18.71 39.99 7.35
CA LYS A 150 -17.53 40.71 6.88
C LYS A 150 -16.52 40.89 8.00
N ILE A 151 -15.25 40.72 7.63
CA ILE A 151 -14.10 40.84 8.51
C ILE A 151 -13.52 42.25 8.36
N THR A 152 -13.32 42.92 9.49
CA THR A 152 -12.69 44.24 9.58
C THR A 152 -11.66 44.26 10.72
N GLY A 153 -10.80 45.29 10.77
CA GLY A 153 -9.84 45.47 11.86
C GLY A 153 -8.38 45.38 11.41
N SER A 154 -7.48 45.14 12.38
CA SER A 154 -6.03 45.08 12.13
C SER A 154 -5.62 43.66 11.76
N LEU A 155 -5.13 43.48 10.53
CA LEU A 155 -4.83 42.15 9.95
C LEU A 155 -3.39 41.68 10.20
N GLY A 156 -2.58 42.50 10.88
CA GLY A 156 -1.16 42.24 11.13
C GLY A 156 -0.35 41.89 9.88
N SER A 157 0.75 41.15 10.08
CA SER A 157 1.64 40.75 8.99
C SER A 157 1.17 39.48 8.27
N CYS A 158 0.51 38.56 8.97
CA CYS A 158 0.15 37.24 8.43
C CYS A 158 -1.12 37.21 7.58
N PHE A 159 -1.99 38.22 7.67
CA PHE A 159 -3.29 38.16 7.02
C PHE A 159 -3.54 39.31 6.03
N SER A 160 -4.46 39.07 5.10
CA SER A 160 -5.06 40.05 4.19
C SER A 160 -6.53 39.71 3.95
N LEU A 161 -7.37 40.73 3.74
CA LEU A 161 -8.77 40.52 3.37
C LEU A 161 -8.87 40.07 1.92
N TYR A 162 -9.74 39.11 1.66
CA TYR A 162 -10.04 38.59 0.34
C TYR A 162 -11.54 38.63 0.05
N ASP A 163 -11.90 38.67 -1.24
CA ASP A 163 -13.26 38.69 -1.77
C ASP A 163 -14.19 39.72 -1.10
N GLY A 164 -13.78 40.99 -1.05
CA GLY A 164 -14.60 42.04 -0.44
C GLY A 164 -14.70 41.97 1.10
N GLY A 165 -13.85 41.17 1.75
CA GLY A 165 -13.71 41.11 3.20
C GLY A 165 -14.41 39.92 3.87
N TYR A 166 -14.85 38.92 3.12
CA TYR A 166 -15.45 37.70 3.70
C TYR A 166 -14.42 36.66 4.14
N TRP A 167 -13.20 36.73 3.62
CA TRP A 167 -12.17 35.73 3.89
C TRP A 167 -10.89 36.35 4.42
N LEU A 168 -10.29 35.70 5.41
CA LEU A 168 -8.98 36.05 5.94
C LEU A 168 -7.90 35.23 5.25
N GLN A 169 -7.33 35.75 4.17
CA GLN A 169 -6.26 35.09 3.45
C GLN A 169 -4.97 35.11 4.27
N ILE A 170 -4.34 33.96 4.39
CA ILE A 170 -3.06 33.76 5.07
C ILE A 170 -1.95 33.99 4.05
N LYS A 171 -0.98 34.86 4.39
CA LYS A 171 0.16 35.14 3.53
C LYS A 171 1.18 34.00 3.60
N GLU A 172 1.83 33.72 2.48
CA GLU A 172 2.84 32.66 2.33
C GLU A 172 3.95 32.72 3.39
N ALA A 173 4.38 33.92 3.80
CA ALA A 173 5.38 34.11 4.84
C ALA A 173 4.97 33.58 6.25
N CYS A 174 3.70 33.19 6.41
CA CYS A 174 3.18 32.59 7.63
C CYS A 174 2.72 31.14 7.46
N TYR A 175 2.98 30.50 6.31
CA TYR A 175 2.77 29.06 6.16
C TYR A 175 3.68 28.29 7.13
N GLY A 176 3.14 27.23 7.74
CA GLY A 176 3.83 26.45 8.79
C GLY A 176 3.84 27.09 10.19
N LYS A 177 3.20 28.25 10.38
CA LYS A 177 2.90 28.78 11.72
C LYS A 177 1.55 28.25 12.19
N SER A 178 1.44 28.00 13.50
CA SER A 178 0.14 27.79 14.14
C SER A 178 -0.52 29.14 14.45
N PHE A 179 -1.84 29.16 14.39
CA PHE A 179 -2.69 30.32 14.65
C PHE A 179 -3.64 29.97 15.79
N GLU A 180 -3.43 30.59 16.95
CA GLU A 180 -4.38 30.49 18.06
C GLU A 180 -5.50 31.51 17.84
N VAL A 181 -6.75 31.07 17.84
CA VAL A 181 -7.93 31.92 17.63
C VAL A 181 -8.79 31.89 18.89
N SER A 182 -9.24 33.06 19.35
CA SER A 182 -10.14 33.23 20.48
C SER A 182 -11.15 34.33 20.20
N CYS A 183 -12.44 34.07 20.38
CA CYS A 183 -13.50 35.05 20.14
C CYS A 183 -14.33 35.35 21.40
N ASP A 184 -15.02 36.49 21.42
CA ASP A 184 -15.93 36.92 22.50
C ASP A 184 -17.32 36.26 22.45
N THR A 185 -17.59 35.44 21.43
CA THR A 185 -18.79 34.60 21.31
C THR A 185 -18.36 33.16 20.95
N PRO A 186 -19.21 32.13 21.16
CA PRO A 186 -18.91 30.78 20.70
C PRO A 186 -18.65 30.76 19.18
N PHE A 187 -17.62 30.03 18.77
CA PHE A 187 -17.12 30.08 17.41
C PHE A 187 -16.55 28.75 16.95
N LEU A 188 -16.41 28.61 15.63
CA LEU A 188 -15.68 27.54 14.97
C LEU A 188 -14.58 28.12 14.08
N THR A 189 -13.53 27.33 13.87
CA THR A 189 -12.45 27.63 12.93
C THR A 189 -12.19 26.45 12.02
N ASN A 190 -11.78 26.77 10.79
CA ASN A 190 -11.38 25.79 9.77
C ASN A 190 -10.38 26.47 8.82
N LEU A 191 -9.55 25.70 8.13
CA LEU A 191 -8.69 26.17 7.06
C LEU A 191 -9.30 25.85 5.69
N LEU A 192 -9.48 26.89 4.89
CA LEU A 192 -9.90 26.73 3.51
C LEU A 192 -8.72 26.94 2.57
N TYR A 193 -8.73 26.27 1.44
CA TYR A 193 -7.69 26.44 0.44
C TYR A 193 -8.22 26.34 -0.98
N LYS A 194 -7.53 27.00 -1.92
CA LYS A 194 -7.81 26.88 -3.34
C LYS A 194 -6.59 27.14 -4.20
N GLU A 195 -6.64 26.66 -5.43
CA GLU A 195 -5.68 27.07 -6.47
C GLU A 195 -5.91 28.54 -6.89
N PRO A 196 -4.85 29.35 -7.09
CA PRO A 196 -4.97 30.68 -7.66
C PRO A 196 -5.75 30.69 -8.98
N GLY A 197 -6.82 31.48 -9.03
CA GLY A 197 -7.70 31.57 -10.21
C GLY A 197 -8.81 30.53 -10.28
N SER A 198 -8.80 29.50 -9.42
CA SER A 198 -9.90 28.55 -9.29
C SER A 198 -11.08 29.14 -8.52
N THR A 199 -12.28 28.74 -8.91
CA THR A 199 -13.53 29.01 -8.19
C THR A 199 -13.84 27.95 -7.13
N THR A 200 -13.16 26.80 -7.18
CA THR A 200 -13.38 25.71 -6.23
C THR A 200 -12.61 26.00 -4.94
N ILE A 201 -13.32 26.01 -3.81
CA ILE A 201 -12.75 26.15 -2.48
C ILE A 201 -12.83 24.80 -1.81
N TYR A 202 -11.71 24.33 -1.31
CA TYR A 202 -11.59 23.12 -0.51
C TYR A 202 -11.61 23.48 0.97
N VAL A 203 -12.19 22.60 1.76
CA VAL A 203 -12.29 22.71 3.22
C VAL A 203 -11.34 21.68 3.81
N SER A 204 -10.48 22.06 4.75
CA SER A 204 -9.66 21.08 5.45
C SER A 204 -10.53 20.15 6.29
N GLU A 205 -10.05 18.93 6.50
CA GLU A 205 -10.78 17.89 7.21
C GLU A 205 -11.12 18.30 8.65
N ASP A 206 -10.18 18.96 9.32
CA ASP A 206 -10.36 19.41 10.70
C ASP A 206 -11.19 20.70 10.80
N THR A 207 -12.21 20.64 11.65
CA THR A 207 -12.96 21.81 12.12
C THR A 207 -12.89 21.86 13.64
N HIS A 208 -12.37 22.96 14.17
CA HIS A 208 -12.32 23.17 15.61
C HIS A 208 -13.45 24.08 16.06
N ASN A 209 -13.88 23.94 17.31
CA ASN A 209 -14.83 24.85 17.92
C ASN A 209 -14.42 25.18 19.35
N ALA A 210 -14.88 26.32 19.84
CA ALA A 210 -14.67 26.73 21.22
C ALA A 210 -15.82 27.64 21.70
N GLY A 211 -16.03 27.63 23.02
CA GLY A 211 -16.95 28.55 23.68
C GLY A 211 -16.42 29.99 23.73
N VAL A 212 -17.15 30.86 24.42
CA VAL A 212 -16.73 32.26 24.68
C VAL A 212 -15.34 32.27 25.32
N SER A 213 -14.40 33.02 24.74
CA SER A 213 -13.00 33.12 25.20
C SER A 213 -12.24 31.79 25.21
N GLY A 214 -12.82 30.72 24.68
CA GLY A 214 -12.11 29.49 24.39
C GLY A 214 -11.16 29.68 23.20
N ARG A 215 -10.29 28.69 22.98
CA ARG A 215 -9.23 28.79 21.99
C ARG A 215 -9.29 27.61 21.03
N THR A 216 -9.07 27.90 19.75
CA THR A 216 -8.78 26.89 18.72
C THR A 216 -7.39 27.13 18.16
N ASN A 217 -6.77 26.09 17.60
CA ASN A 217 -5.43 26.15 17.01
C ASN A 217 -5.47 25.62 15.58
N GLU A 218 -5.10 26.46 14.61
CA GLU A 218 -5.07 26.08 13.20
C GLU A 218 -3.64 26.13 12.69
N THR A 219 -3.22 25.15 11.89
CA THR A 219 -1.88 25.13 11.27
C THR A 219 -1.96 24.74 9.81
N ILE A 220 -1.35 25.54 8.93
CA ILE A 220 -1.27 25.17 7.52
C ILE A 220 -0.19 24.11 7.35
N ASN A 221 -0.64 22.87 7.12
CA ASN A 221 0.21 21.74 6.74
C ASN A 221 -0.01 21.42 5.26
N SER A 222 0.71 22.12 4.39
CA SER A 222 0.67 21.86 2.93
C SER A 222 2.07 21.69 2.36
N LEU A 223 2.37 20.47 1.96
CA LEU A 223 3.65 20.06 1.41
C LEU A 223 3.48 19.56 -0.03
N CYS A 224 4.55 19.70 -0.81
CA CYS A 224 4.71 19.09 -2.12
C CYS A 224 6.10 18.46 -2.23
N PHE A 225 6.29 17.55 -3.18
CA PHE A 225 7.61 17.05 -3.53
C PHE A 225 8.26 18.01 -4.52
N LYS A 226 9.51 18.40 -4.28
CA LYS A 226 10.24 19.30 -5.18
C LYS A 226 10.99 18.53 -6.26
N ASN A 227 10.94 19.01 -7.49
CA ASN A 227 11.83 18.56 -8.56
C ASN A 227 13.26 19.12 -8.37
N SER A 228 14.15 18.75 -9.28
CA SER A 228 15.55 19.20 -9.32
C SER A 228 15.71 20.72 -9.46
N ALA A 229 14.69 21.43 -9.94
CA ALA A 229 14.66 22.89 -10.04
C ALA A 229 14.12 23.56 -8.76
N GLY A 230 13.67 22.79 -7.77
CA GLY A 230 13.09 23.28 -6.52
C GLY A 230 11.60 23.64 -6.61
N ASN A 231 10.94 23.39 -7.74
CA ASN A 231 9.50 23.62 -7.93
C ASN A 231 8.71 22.38 -7.51
N CYS A 232 7.44 22.54 -7.14
CA CYS A 232 6.58 21.40 -6.86
C CYS A 232 6.43 20.52 -8.12
N ASP A 233 6.65 19.22 -7.95
CA ASP A 233 6.51 18.20 -8.98
C ASP A 233 5.20 17.46 -8.74
N TYR A 234 4.18 17.78 -9.52
CA TYR A 234 2.85 17.23 -9.31
C TYR A 234 2.80 15.72 -9.63
N GLU A 235 3.23 15.32 -10.83
CA GLU A 235 3.26 13.91 -11.23
C GLU A 235 4.21 13.09 -10.34
N GLY A 236 5.41 13.61 -10.08
CA GLY A 236 6.33 13.01 -9.15
C GLY A 236 5.73 12.88 -7.75
N GLY A 237 4.99 13.90 -7.29
CA GLY A 237 4.33 13.90 -5.99
C GLY A 237 3.20 12.87 -5.86
N LEU A 238 2.43 12.62 -6.93
CA LEU A 238 1.42 11.56 -6.97
C LEU A 238 2.07 10.18 -6.77
N TRP A 239 3.09 9.87 -7.58
CA TRP A 239 3.83 8.61 -7.46
C TRP A 239 4.53 8.48 -6.12
N ALA A 240 5.17 9.55 -5.64
CA ALA A 240 5.90 9.53 -4.37
C ALA A 240 4.96 9.25 -3.20
N SER A 241 3.79 9.92 -3.16
CA SER A 241 2.82 9.74 -2.10
C SER A 241 2.23 8.33 -2.12
N MET A 242 1.87 7.81 -3.30
CA MET A 242 1.38 6.43 -3.44
C MET A 242 2.41 5.41 -2.98
N VAL A 243 3.67 5.55 -3.39
CA VAL A 243 4.71 4.58 -3.03
C VAL A 243 5.06 4.66 -1.56
N LEU A 244 5.17 5.87 -1.00
CA LEU A 244 5.40 6.05 0.43
C LEU A 244 4.24 5.51 1.27
N TRP A 245 3.01 5.57 0.77
CA TRP A 245 1.84 4.95 1.39
C TRP A 245 1.95 3.42 1.37
N VAL A 246 2.30 2.84 0.22
CA VAL A 246 2.47 1.38 0.05
C VAL A 246 3.59 0.81 0.93
N VAL A 247 4.70 1.52 1.11
CA VAL A 247 5.83 1.07 1.94
C VAL A 247 5.77 1.58 3.39
N ASN A 248 4.64 2.15 3.80
CA ASN A 248 4.50 2.77 5.11
C ASN A 248 4.31 1.70 6.19
N GLU A 249 5.39 1.29 6.82
CA GLU A 249 5.34 0.42 7.99
C GLU A 249 5.00 1.24 9.25
N LYS A 250 4.16 0.66 10.12
CA LYS A 250 3.91 1.21 11.46
C LYS A 250 5.08 0.84 12.37
N VAL A 251 5.69 1.83 12.99
CA VAL A 251 6.68 1.65 14.06
C VAL A 251 6.07 2.23 15.33
N ASN A 252 5.86 1.39 16.35
CA ASN A 252 5.18 1.77 17.61
C ASN A 252 3.79 2.38 17.38
N GLY A 253 3.01 1.83 16.43
CA GLY A 253 1.67 2.32 16.10
C GLY A 253 1.65 3.61 15.26
N ILE A 254 2.79 4.23 14.98
CA ILE A 254 2.92 5.47 14.20
C ILE A 254 3.47 5.13 12.81
N TYR A 255 2.82 5.67 11.77
CA TYR A 255 3.32 5.56 10.41
C TYR A 255 4.66 6.31 10.27
N LYS A 256 5.64 5.67 9.65
CA LYS A 256 6.96 6.27 9.44
C LYS A 256 6.91 7.51 8.55
N TYR A 257 6.04 7.52 7.56
CA TYR A 257 5.85 8.63 6.63
C TYR A 257 4.48 9.26 6.83
N ASP A 258 4.46 10.52 7.28
CA ASP A 258 3.24 11.32 7.35
C ASP A 258 2.96 11.96 5.98
N LEU A 259 1.86 11.52 5.35
CA LEU A 259 1.44 11.94 4.01
C LEU A 259 0.27 12.92 4.02
N GLU A 260 -0.38 13.11 5.17
CA GLU A 260 -1.54 14.00 5.31
C GLU A 260 -1.22 15.44 4.86
N PRO A 261 -0.04 16.03 5.17
CA PRO A 261 0.31 17.36 4.70
C PRO A 261 0.41 17.50 3.17
N PHE A 262 0.51 16.40 2.41
CA PHE A 262 0.61 16.45 0.94
C PHE A 262 -0.77 16.47 0.27
N LEU A 263 -1.81 15.98 0.96
CA LEU A 263 -3.15 15.81 0.40
C LEU A 263 -3.78 17.13 -0.07
N PRO A 264 -3.68 18.28 0.65
CA PRO A 264 -4.26 19.52 0.19
C PRO A 264 -3.72 19.97 -1.17
N TYR A 265 -2.40 19.84 -1.37
CA TYR A 265 -1.75 20.16 -2.63
C TYR A 265 -2.18 19.20 -3.74
N LEU A 266 -2.13 17.89 -3.48
CA LEU A 266 -2.47 16.89 -4.48
C LEU A 266 -3.93 16.98 -4.93
N ASN A 267 -4.84 17.19 -3.97
CA ASN A 267 -6.27 17.28 -4.20
C ASN A 267 -6.62 18.57 -4.97
N ALA A 268 -6.19 19.75 -4.52
CA ALA A 268 -6.52 21.01 -5.19
C ALA A 268 -6.01 21.04 -6.64
N GLN A 269 -4.78 20.59 -6.86
CA GLN A 269 -4.15 20.55 -8.17
C GLN A 269 -4.71 19.46 -9.09
N SER A 270 -5.50 18.50 -8.56
CA SER A 270 -6.14 17.46 -9.38
C SER A 270 -7.18 18.02 -10.33
N SER A 271 -7.76 19.16 -9.99
CA SER A 271 -8.78 19.85 -10.80
C SER A 271 -8.19 20.68 -11.95
N ASN A 272 -6.87 20.93 -11.94
CA ASN A 272 -6.19 21.68 -12.99
C ASN A 272 -6.15 20.88 -14.29
N THR A 273 -6.59 21.48 -15.40
CA THR A 273 -6.63 20.85 -16.73
C THR A 273 -5.27 20.29 -17.15
N GLN A 274 -4.16 20.96 -16.84
CA GLN A 274 -2.81 20.49 -17.20
C GLN A 274 -2.40 19.22 -16.43
N ASN A 275 -3.00 18.99 -15.27
CA ASN A 275 -2.70 17.86 -14.40
C ASN A 275 -3.62 16.67 -14.63
N LYS A 276 -4.78 16.87 -15.28
CA LYS A 276 -5.69 15.78 -15.68
C LYS A 276 -5.00 14.70 -16.50
N GLN A 277 -3.93 15.06 -17.22
CA GLN A 277 -3.16 14.11 -18.00
C GLN A 277 -2.45 13.02 -17.17
N TYR A 278 -2.26 13.25 -15.87
CA TYR A 278 -1.58 12.32 -14.97
C TYR A 278 -2.54 11.38 -14.24
N LEU A 279 -3.85 11.46 -14.50
CA LEU A 279 -4.88 10.68 -13.80
C LEU A 279 -4.77 10.79 -12.26
N PRO A 280 -4.79 12.00 -11.68
CA PRO A 280 -4.60 12.19 -10.24
C PRO A 280 -5.63 11.41 -9.40
N GLU A 281 -6.84 11.19 -9.92
CA GLU A 281 -7.91 10.44 -9.27
C GLU A 281 -7.49 9.01 -8.91
N VAL A 282 -6.67 8.37 -9.74
CA VAL A 282 -6.12 7.02 -9.49
C VAL A 282 -5.30 7.02 -8.20
N PHE A 283 -4.36 7.95 -8.09
CA PHE A 283 -3.47 8.04 -6.93
C PHE A 283 -4.21 8.50 -5.68
N LEU A 284 -5.07 9.50 -5.83
CA LEU A 284 -5.86 10.04 -4.71
C LEU A 284 -6.82 9.00 -4.16
N TYR A 285 -7.48 8.20 -5.01
CA TYR A 285 -8.28 7.07 -4.56
C TYR A 285 -7.41 6.01 -3.86
N SER A 286 -6.23 5.67 -4.42
CA SER A 286 -5.31 4.70 -3.81
C SER A 286 -4.83 5.10 -2.40
N ILE A 287 -4.63 6.40 -2.17
CA ILE A 287 -4.09 6.92 -0.90
C ILE A 287 -5.20 7.19 0.11
N THR A 288 -6.33 7.75 -0.34
CA THR A 288 -7.39 8.22 0.57
C THR A 288 -8.56 7.25 0.72
N GLY A 289 -8.74 6.32 -0.23
CA GLY A 289 -9.92 5.47 -0.31
C GLY A 289 -11.23 6.23 -0.63
N ALA A 290 -11.19 7.54 -0.89
CA ALA A 290 -12.39 8.34 -1.06
C ALA A 290 -13.12 8.00 -2.37
N GLU A 291 -14.39 7.57 -2.24
CA GLU A 291 -15.23 7.11 -3.36
C GLU A 291 -15.49 8.20 -4.41
N ASP A 292 -15.36 9.48 -4.05
CA ASP A 292 -15.51 10.60 -4.99
C ASP A 292 -14.44 10.56 -6.09
N PHE A 293 -13.19 10.17 -5.76
CA PHE A 293 -12.15 10.00 -6.77
C PHE A 293 -12.40 8.77 -7.64
N ALA A 294 -12.86 7.66 -7.06
CA ALA A 294 -13.26 6.49 -7.83
C ALA A 294 -14.43 6.82 -8.79
N SER A 295 -15.43 7.55 -8.29
CA SER A 295 -16.59 8.00 -9.07
C SER A 295 -16.20 8.98 -10.16
N ALA A 296 -15.30 9.94 -9.89
CA ALA A 296 -14.76 10.85 -10.89
C ALA A 296 -14.01 10.08 -11.98
N LEU A 297 -13.13 9.16 -11.59
CA LEU A 297 -12.41 8.29 -12.50
C LEU A 297 -13.37 7.45 -13.35
N MET A 298 -14.49 6.98 -12.80
CA MET A 298 -15.50 6.19 -13.51
C MET A 298 -16.39 7.02 -14.44
N ASN A 299 -16.79 8.22 -14.01
CA ASN A 299 -17.54 9.15 -14.83
C ASN A 299 -16.71 9.60 -16.02
N ASP A 300 -15.41 9.82 -15.82
CA ASP A 300 -14.46 10.04 -16.89
C ASP A 300 -14.16 8.74 -17.64
N ALA A 301 -14.21 7.55 -17.02
CA ALA A 301 -14.05 6.26 -17.69
C ALA A 301 -15.14 5.95 -18.72
N SER A 302 -16.36 6.44 -18.50
CA SER A 302 -17.40 6.42 -19.54
C SER A 302 -17.04 7.27 -20.78
N ARG A 303 -16.11 8.23 -20.61
CA ARG A 303 -15.47 9.04 -21.66
C ARG A 303 -14.08 8.53 -22.08
N ILE A 304 -13.48 7.58 -21.35
CA ILE A 304 -12.31 6.79 -21.79
C ILE A 304 -12.78 5.89 -22.92
N LYS A 305 -12.97 6.51 -24.08
CA LYS A 305 -12.70 5.83 -25.32
C LYS A 305 -11.23 5.45 -25.21
N PHE A 306 -10.96 4.16 -25.14
CA PHE A 306 -9.61 3.60 -25.04
C PHE A 306 -8.63 4.13 -26.13
N ASN A 307 -9.13 4.87 -27.13
CA ASN A 307 -8.34 5.55 -28.16
C ASN A 307 -8.33 7.10 -28.14
N THR A 308 -9.05 7.82 -27.26
CA THR A 308 -9.23 9.29 -27.38
C THR A 308 -9.18 10.13 -26.09
N TYR A 309 -8.82 9.57 -24.94
CA TYR A 309 -8.30 10.32 -23.79
C TYR A 309 -7.03 9.57 -23.34
N ILE A 310 -5.85 10.17 -23.25
CA ILE A 310 -5.45 11.34 -22.44
C ILE A 310 -4.44 12.22 -23.22
N GLU A 311 -4.41 13.52 -22.96
CA GLU A 311 -3.51 14.53 -23.53
C GLU A 311 -1.99 14.21 -23.45
N ALA A 312 -1.61 13.11 -22.78
CA ALA A 312 -0.24 12.61 -22.63
C ALA A 312 0.26 11.70 -23.78
N GLY A 313 -0.56 11.38 -24.78
CA GLY A 313 -0.11 10.65 -25.99
C GLY A 313 0.17 9.15 -25.81
N ASP A 314 0.08 8.61 -24.58
CA ASP A 314 0.26 7.19 -24.26
C ASP A 314 -0.96 6.60 -23.54
N TRP A 315 -1.90 6.11 -24.34
CA TRP A 315 -3.14 5.52 -23.86
C TRP A 315 -2.93 4.18 -23.15
N SER A 316 -1.88 3.46 -23.51
CA SER A 316 -1.57 2.14 -22.94
C SER A 316 -1.20 2.29 -21.47
N TYR A 317 -0.27 3.19 -21.20
CA TYR A 317 0.17 3.50 -19.85
C TYR A 317 -0.99 4.02 -18.99
N SER A 318 -1.75 4.97 -19.52
CA SER A 318 -2.87 5.60 -18.79
C SER A 318 -3.96 4.59 -18.44
N THR A 319 -4.31 3.71 -19.37
CA THR A 319 -5.32 2.67 -19.14
C THR A 319 -4.82 1.63 -18.13
N ALA A 320 -3.55 1.23 -18.22
CA ALA A 320 -2.94 0.32 -17.25
C ALA A 320 -2.92 0.94 -15.84
N LEU A 321 -2.57 2.23 -15.73
CA LEU A 321 -2.59 2.98 -14.48
C LEU A 321 -3.99 3.00 -13.87
N ALA A 322 -5.03 3.32 -14.65
CA ALA A 322 -6.40 3.30 -14.18
C ALA A 322 -6.86 1.92 -13.69
N LEU A 323 -6.42 0.84 -14.35
CA LEU A 323 -6.75 -0.52 -13.93
C LEU A 323 -5.97 -0.99 -12.70
N SER A 324 -4.80 -0.40 -12.42
CA SER A 324 -3.98 -0.78 -11.27
C SER A 324 -4.65 -0.54 -9.92
N THR A 325 -5.63 0.36 -9.87
CA THR A 325 -6.31 0.75 -8.62
C THR A 325 -7.60 -0.01 -8.36
N PHE A 326 -8.26 -0.54 -9.40
CA PHE A 326 -9.54 -1.21 -9.24
C PHE A 326 -9.36 -2.69 -8.95
N GLU A 327 -9.68 -3.09 -7.71
CA GLU A 327 -9.81 -4.49 -7.37
C GLU A 327 -10.88 -5.17 -8.26
N PRO A 328 -10.70 -6.45 -8.61
CA PRO A 328 -11.62 -7.17 -9.50
C PRO A 328 -13.07 -7.22 -8.98
N GLU A 329 -13.25 -7.05 -7.67
CA GLU A 329 -14.50 -7.32 -6.96
C GLU A 329 -15.51 -6.17 -7.00
N LEU A 330 -15.11 -4.96 -7.41
CA LEU A 330 -16.04 -3.82 -7.50
C LEU A 330 -16.97 -3.98 -8.73
N PRO A 331 -18.31 -4.08 -8.56
CA PRO A 331 -19.24 -4.38 -9.65
C PRO A 331 -19.18 -3.37 -10.80
N ILE A 332 -19.00 -2.09 -10.49
CA ILE A 332 -18.93 -1.01 -11.48
C ILE A 332 -17.59 -1.07 -12.24
N ALA A 333 -16.52 -1.49 -11.57
CA ALA A 333 -15.19 -1.64 -12.16
C ALA A 333 -15.11 -2.85 -13.09
N SER A 334 -15.92 -3.89 -12.87
CA SER A 334 -15.90 -5.10 -13.69
C SER A 334 -16.15 -4.82 -15.17
N SER A 335 -17.16 -4.00 -15.52
CA SER A 335 -17.48 -3.69 -16.91
C SER A 335 -16.42 -2.84 -17.61
N PHE A 336 -15.83 -1.89 -16.88
CA PHE A 336 -14.71 -1.08 -17.37
C PHE A 336 -13.47 -1.95 -17.57
N ARG A 337 -13.12 -2.76 -16.56
CA ARG A 337 -12.01 -3.70 -16.60
C ARG A 337 -12.14 -4.66 -17.77
N THR A 338 -13.27 -5.31 -17.97
CA THR A 338 -13.48 -6.23 -19.10
C THR A 338 -13.26 -5.56 -20.46
N LYS A 339 -13.78 -4.34 -20.66
CA LYS A 339 -13.59 -3.59 -21.91
C LYS A 339 -12.13 -3.18 -22.12
N ALA A 340 -11.48 -2.72 -21.05
CA ALA A 340 -10.08 -2.30 -21.08
C ALA A 340 -9.15 -3.49 -21.34
N THR A 341 -9.35 -4.62 -20.65
CA THR A 341 -8.61 -5.86 -20.88
C THR A 341 -8.82 -6.38 -22.29
N GLN A 342 -10.05 -6.37 -22.79
CA GLN A 342 -10.33 -6.81 -24.16
C GLN A 342 -9.61 -5.93 -25.18
N TRP A 343 -9.65 -4.61 -24.98
CA TRP A 343 -8.96 -3.67 -25.86
C TRP A 343 -7.44 -3.84 -25.84
N PHE A 344 -6.82 -4.15 -24.68
CA PHE A 344 -5.40 -4.51 -24.64
C PHE A 344 -5.14 -5.74 -25.50
N LEU A 345 -5.95 -6.80 -25.37
CA LEU A 345 -5.81 -8.00 -26.19
C LEU A 345 -6.02 -7.72 -27.69
N ASP A 346 -6.90 -6.79 -28.04
CA ASP A 346 -7.17 -6.43 -29.44
C ASP A 346 -6.05 -5.59 -30.07
N THR A 347 -5.35 -4.78 -29.27
CA THR A 347 -4.29 -3.86 -29.72
C THR A 347 -2.87 -4.42 -29.62
N GLN A 348 -2.72 -5.61 -29.05
CA GLN A 348 -1.45 -6.32 -28.97
C GLN A 348 -0.91 -6.66 -30.36
N GLU A 349 0.40 -6.46 -30.58
CA GLU A 349 1.02 -6.79 -31.86
C GLU A 349 0.97 -8.30 -32.11
N ARG A 350 0.36 -8.70 -33.24
CA ARG A 350 0.11 -10.12 -33.55
C ARG A 350 1.22 -10.77 -34.37
N SER A 351 2.19 -9.99 -34.85
CA SER A 351 3.17 -10.47 -35.82
C SER A 351 4.56 -9.84 -35.68
N GLY A 352 5.55 -10.45 -36.32
CA GLY A 352 6.91 -9.91 -36.38
C GLY A 352 7.72 -10.08 -35.09
N SER A 353 8.81 -9.31 -34.97
CA SER A 353 9.73 -9.37 -33.82
C SER A 353 9.08 -8.93 -32.51
N ASN A 354 8.02 -8.12 -32.61
CA ASN A 354 7.30 -7.52 -31.50
C ASN A 354 6.00 -8.29 -31.18
N LYS A 355 5.82 -9.50 -31.72
CA LYS A 355 4.66 -10.34 -31.39
C LYS A 355 4.50 -10.43 -29.87
N GLY A 356 3.30 -10.11 -29.38
CA GLY A 356 2.94 -10.11 -27.98
C GLY A 356 3.13 -8.77 -27.27
N CYS A 357 3.89 -7.83 -27.84
CA CYS A 357 4.15 -6.54 -27.21
C CYS A 357 3.04 -5.52 -27.48
N TRP A 358 2.91 -4.52 -26.60
CA TRP A 358 2.10 -3.32 -26.83
C TRP A 358 2.98 -2.18 -27.31
N VAL A 359 2.91 -1.86 -28.60
CA VAL A 359 3.89 -1.00 -29.32
C VAL A 359 3.58 0.50 -29.32
N ASN A 360 2.48 0.94 -28.69
CA ASN A 360 2.22 2.37 -28.54
C ASN A 360 3.26 2.97 -27.56
N GLY A 361 3.97 4.04 -27.94
CA GLY A 361 4.95 4.70 -27.04
C GLY A 361 6.19 3.87 -26.73
N ASP A 362 6.63 3.88 -25.46
CA ASP A 362 7.72 3.02 -24.98
C ASP A 362 7.18 1.59 -24.82
N MET A 363 7.41 0.78 -25.85
CA MET A 363 6.88 -0.59 -25.97
C MET A 363 7.15 -1.44 -24.73
N LEU A 364 8.38 -1.37 -24.18
CA LEU A 364 8.76 -2.24 -23.06
C LEU A 364 8.20 -1.74 -21.75
N ARG A 365 8.27 -0.43 -21.51
CA ARG A 365 7.59 0.18 -20.37
C ARG A 365 6.11 -0.19 -20.35
N ASN A 366 5.43 -0.03 -21.48
CA ASN A 366 3.99 -0.25 -21.56
C ASN A 366 3.63 -1.73 -21.47
N THR A 367 4.34 -2.60 -22.19
CA THR A 367 4.13 -4.06 -22.08
C THR A 367 4.30 -4.52 -20.63
N ALA A 368 5.38 -4.11 -19.97
CA ALA A 368 5.62 -4.48 -18.58
C ALA A 368 4.56 -3.92 -17.63
N PHE A 369 4.21 -2.63 -17.75
CA PHE A 369 3.26 -2.00 -16.86
C PHE A 369 1.82 -2.50 -17.04
N ILE A 370 1.41 -2.84 -18.26
CA ILE A 370 0.13 -3.50 -18.53
C ILE A 370 0.10 -4.87 -17.84
N LEU A 371 1.13 -5.70 -18.04
CA LEU A 371 1.20 -7.02 -17.42
C LEU A 371 1.16 -6.91 -15.89
N SER A 372 1.93 -5.99 -15.29
CA SER A 372 1.94 -5.80 -13.83
C SER A 372 0.65 -5.21 -13.26
N SER A 373 -0.10 -4.43 -14.03
CA SER A 373 -1.31 -3.76 -13.53
C SER A 373 -2.57 -4.59 -13.74
N VAL A 374 -2.61 -5.41 -14.80
CA VAL A 374 -3.83 -6.10 -15.23
C VAL A 374 -3.78 -7.60 -14.94
N TRP A 375 -2.60 -8.21 -15.11
CA TRP A 375 -2.41 -9.67 -15.13
C TRP A 375 -1.24 -10.11 -14.24
N ALA A 376 -0.97 -9.40 -13.14
CA ALA A 376 0.14 -9.74 -12.23
C ALA A 376 0.07 -11.17 -11.67
N ASP A 377 -1.14 -11.71 -11.53
CA ASP A 377 -1.44 -13.08 -11.09
C ASP A 377 -1.08 -14.16 -12.13
N ARG A 378 -0.82 -13.74 -13.38
CA ARG A 378 -0.42 -14.60 -14.50
C ARG A 378 1.08 -14.53 -14.80
N ALA A 379 1.86 -13.89 -13.94
CA ALA A 379 3.30 -13.87 -14.10
C ALA A 379 3.82 -15.32 -14.18
N PRO A 380 4.71 -15.64 -15.13
CA PRO A 380 5.32 -16.95 -15.18
C PRO A 380 6.03 -17.21 -13.85
N ASP A 381 5.89 -18.41 -13.30
CA ASP A 381 6.66 -18.79 -12.12
C ASP A 381 8.15 -18.64 -12.41
N ALA A 382 8.93 -18.37 -11.36
CA ALA A 382 10.38 -18.43 -11.47
C ALA A 382 10.75 -19.77 -12.12
N PRO A 383 11.59 -19.78 -13.17
CA PRO A 383 12.00 -21.03 -13.76
C PRO A 383 12.53 -21.88 -12.62
N GLU A 384 11.87 -23.01 -12.37
CA GLU A 384 12.36 -24.01 -11.42
C GLU A 384 13.83 -24.20 -11.77
N VAL A 385 14.72 -23.98 -10.82
CA VAL A 385 16.16 -24.02 -11.06
C VAL A 385 16.49 -25.47 -11.42
N VAL A 386 16.35 -25.81 -12.70
CA VAL A 386 16.86 -27.04 -13.29
C VAL A 386 18.37 -26.83 -13.29
N GLN A 387 18.99 -27.25 -12.19
CA GLN A 387 20.44 -27.31 -12.04
C GLN A 387 21.00 -27.94 -13.32
N PRO A 388 21.89 -27.26 -14.07
CA PRO A 388 22.41 -27.82 -15.32
C PRO A 388 23.13 -29.14 -15.03
N THR A 389 22.72 -30.22 -15.70
CA THR A 389 23.36 -31.53 -15.59
C THR A 389 24.82 -31.42 -16.05
N PRO A 390 25.83 -31.67 -15.20
CA PRO A 390 27.22 -31.55 -15.58
C PRO A 390 27.65 -32.59 -16.63
N GLU A 391 28.45 -32.19 -17.62
CA GLU A 391 29.00 -33.07 -18.66
C GLU A 391 30.45 -33.49 -18.34
N CYS A 392 30.82 -34.72 -18.72
CA CYS A 392 32.15 -35.30 -18.51
C CYS A 392 33.11 -34.93 -19.64
N ILE A 393 34.18 -34.21 -19.33
CA ILE A 393 35.22 -33.86 -20.31
C ILE A 393 36.51 -34.58 -19.93
N SER A 394 36.83 -35.65 -20.67
CA SER A 394 38.02 -36.51 -20.54
C SER A 394 38.26 -37.14 -19.15
N ASN A 395 37.88 -38.42 -19.03
CA ASN A 395 38.29 -39.47 -18.07
C ASN A 395 38.52 -39.16 -16.57
N ALA A 396 38.20 -37.98 -16.02
CA ALA A 396 38.21 -37.79 -14.56
C ALA A 396 37.42 -36.58 -14.00
N THR A 397 37.01 -35.59 -14.81
CA THR A 397 36.50 -34.30 -14.26
C THR A 397 35.18 -33.83 -14.85
N CYS A 398 34.27 -33.43 -13.96
CA CYS A 398 32.97 -32.83 -14.24
C CYS A 398 33.07 -31.31 -14.31
N ILE A 399 32.58 -30.69 -15.39
CA ILE A 399 32.66 -29.23 -15.58
C ILE A 399 31.30 -28.72 -16.08
N ASN A 400 30.86 -27.55 -15.61
CA ASN A 400 29.86 -26.73 -16.33
C ASN A 400 30.54 -25.44 -16.84
N ASN A 401 29.90 -24.76 -17.80
CA ASN A 401 30.48 -23.61 -18.50
C ASN A 401 30.80 -22.37 -17.63
N LEU A 402 30.61 -22.40 -16.30
CA LEU A 402 30.87 -21.23 -15.45
C LEU A 402 31.64 -21.45 -14.13
N THR A 403 31.92 -22.67 -13.63
CA THR A 403 32.92 -22.90 -12.54
C THR A 403 33.34 -24.37 -12.39
N HIS A 404 34.53 -24.63 -11.85
CA HIS A 404 34.95 -25.96 -11.38
C HIS A 404 34.07 -26.38 -10.20
N PHE A 405 33.38 -27.53 -10.29
CA PHE A 405 32.76 -28.14 -9.12
C PHE A 405 33.86 -28.57 -8.14
N GLY A 406 33.60 -28.40 -6.84
CA GLY A 406 34.47 -28.90 -5.76
C GLY A 406 34.70 -30.42 -5.85
N PRO A 407 35.58 -30.99 -4.99
CA PRO A 407 36.12 -32.36 -5.11
C PRO A 407 35.12 -33.52 -4.97
N ASN A 408 33.81 -33.27 -5.03
CA ASN A 408 32.74 -34.22 -4.72
C ASN A 408 31.97 -34.73 -5.96
N PHE A 409 32.50 -34.61 -7.17
CA PHE A 409 31.85 -35.11 -8.39
C PHE A 409 32.85 -35.90 -9.25
N PHE A 410 32.42 -37.07 -9.76
CA PHE A 410 33.23 -37.90 -10.66
C PHE A 410 32.44 -38.41 -11.84
N CYS A 411 33.15 -38.75 -12.91
CA CYS A 411 32.58 -39.40 -14.09
C CYS A 411 32.47 -40.90 -13.84
N ASN A 412 31.25 -41.44 -13.86
CA ASN A 412 31.06 -42.88 -13.79
C ASN A 412 31.45 -43.58 -15.11
N ALA A 413 31.44 -44.92 -15.13
CA ALA A 413 31.81 -45.71 -16.31
C ALA A 413 30.91 -45.45 -17.55
N SER A 414 29.76 -44.80 -17.37
CA SER A 414 28.84 -44.41 -18.44
C SER A 414 29.05 -42.97 -18.92
N GLN A 415 30.15 -42.31 -18.53
CA GLN A 415 30.46 -40.90 -18.84
C GLN A 415 29.41 -39.89 -18.33
N MET A 416 28.71 -40.21 -17.25
CA MET A 416 27.81 -39.28 -16.58
C MET A 416 28.44 -38.76 -15.29
N CYS A 417 28.31 -37.46 -15.03
CA CYS A 417 28.75 -36.85 -13.79
C CYS A 417 27.82 -37.21 -12.64
N GLN A 418 28.36 -37.90 -11.64
CA GLN A 418 27.64 -38.24 -10.42
C GLN A 418 28.28 -37.56 -9.22
N GLN A 419 27.44 -37.04 -8.33
CA GLN A 419 27.85 -36.55 -7.03
C GLN A 419 28.32 -37.74 -6.19
N ILE A 420 29.51 -37.64 -5.61
CA ILE A 420 30.03 -38.60 -4.64
C ILE A 420 29.12 -38.52 -3.43
N ILE A 421 28.24 -39.51 -3.27
CA ILE A 421 27.52 -39.73 -2.01
C ILE A 421 28.59 -40.22 -1.02
N PRO A 422 28.92 -39.46 0.05
CA PRO A 422 29.90 -39.91 1.00
C PRO A 422 29.31 -41.12 1.74
N ASN A 423 29.77 -42.33 1.38
CA ASN A 423 29.98 -43.51 2.26
C ASN A 423 30.01 -44.91 1.61
N VAL A 424 30.05 -45.16 0.28
CA VAL A 424 29.79 -46.56 -0.18
C VAL A 424 30.61 -47.20 -1.31
N GLN A 425 31.58 -46.58 -2.01
CA GLN A 425 32.19 -47.27 -3.19
C GLN A 425 33.72 -47.32 -3.30
N CYS A 426 34.21 -48.50 -3.71
CA CYS A 426 35.59 -48.87 -4.03
C CYS A 426 35.97 -48.46 -5.46
N VAL A 427 37.16 -47.91 -5.68
CA VAL A 427 37.62 -47.42 -6.99
C VAL A 427 38.79 -48.27 -7.50
N ALA A 428 38.72 -48.73 -8.75
CA ALA A 428 39.79 -49.50 -9.38
C ALA A 428 40.79 -48.58 -10.10
N HIS A 429 42.07 -48.64 -9.73
CA HIS A 429 43.14 -47.97 -10.46
C HIS A 429 43.73 -48.89 -11.55
N THR A 430 43.76 -48.42 -12.79
CA THR A 430 44.15 -49.20 -13.99
C THR A 430 45.67 -49.36 -14.21
N VAL A 431 46.53 -49.01 -13.23
CA VAL A 431 47.99 -49.10 -13.43
C VAL A 431 48.70 -50.13 -12.54
N ALA A 432 48.00 -50.79 -11.60
CA ALA A 432 48.64 -51.85 -10.79
C ALA A 432 47.70 -52.95 -10.25
N GLY A 433 46.43 -53.01 -10.69
CA GLY A 433 45.52 -54.11 -10.32
C GLY A 433 45.01 -54.13 -8.88
N ASN A 434 45.31 -53.12 -8.06
CA ASN A 434 44.77 -52.99 -6.70
C ASN A 434 43.54 -52.08 -6.67
N VAL A 435 42.46 -52.55 -6.04
CA VAL A 435 41.22 -51.80 -5.79
C VAL A 435 41.34 -51.12 -4.43
N THR A 436 41.24 -49.80 -4.39
CA THR A 436 41.40 -49.01 -3.17
C THR A 436 40.11 -48.26 -2.85
N CYS A 437 39.83 -48.11 -1.57
CA CYS A 437 38.68 -47.35 -1.12
C CYS A 437 39.01 -45.85 -1.21
N TRP A 438 38.11 -45.00 -1.72
CA TRP A 438 38.40 -43.55 -1.81
C TRP A 438 38.73 -42.93 -0.45
N SER A 439 38.12 -43.45 0.63
CA SER A 439 38.45 -43.01 1.98
C SER A 439 39.87 -43.36 2.41
N GLN A 440 40.65 -44.22 1.73
CA GLN A 440 42.09 -44.40 2.01
C GLN A 440 42.94 -43.14 1.77
N LEU A 441 42.52 -42.26 0.86
CA LEU A 441 43.24 -41.00 0.59
C LEU A 441 42.98 -39.93 1.67
N GLN A 442 41.97 -40.14 2.52
CA GLN A 442 41.61 -39.24 3.63
C GLN A 442 41.62 -39.93 5.01
N ASN A 443 41.68 -41.27 5.05
CA ASN A 443 41.66 -42.11 6.24
C ASN A 443 42.43 -43.42 5.95
N PRO A 444 43.67 -43.58 6.45
CA PRO A 444 44.57 -44.68 6.09
C PRO A 444 44.11 -46.09 6.54
N TRP A 445 42.94 -46.23 7.17
CA TRP A 445 42.45 -47.49 7.76
C TRP A 445 41.25 -48.13 7.05
N ALA A 446 40.78 -47.55 5.96
CA ALA A 446 39.77 -48.16 5.11
C ALA A 446 40.36 -49.22 4.16
N PHE A 447 39.63 -50.28 3.83
CA PHE A 447 40.00 -51.26 2.81
C PHE A 447 38.74 -51.74 2.06
N CYS A 448 38.92 -52.28 0.86
CA CYS A 448 37.82 -52.87 0.11
C CYS A 448 37.64 -54.33 0.50
N ASN A 449 36.46 -54.68 1.00
CA ASN A 449 36.14 -56.07 1.28
C ASN A 449 35.88 -56.85 -0.02
N ALA A 450 35.72 -58.17 0.09
CA ALA A 450 35.48 -59.05 -1.06
C ALA A 450 34.16 -58.75 -1.83
N SER A 451 33.28 -57.90 -1.30
CA SER A 451 32.03 -57.46 -1.92
C SER A 451 32.12 -56.06 -2.54
N ASN A 452 33.32 -55.53 -2.78
CA ASN A 452 33.55 -54.18 -3.35
C ASN A 452 32.94 -53.04 -2.50
N ARG A 453 32.80 -53.25 -1.19
CA ARG A 453 32.39 -52.21 -0.25
C ARG A 453 33.58 -51.79 0.61
N CYS A 454 33.66 -50.48 0.85
CA CYS A 454 34.65 -49.89 1.73
C CYS A 454 34.31 -50.20 3.19
N GLU A 455 35.20 -50.91 3.88
CA GLU A 455 35.11 -51.18 5.31
C GLU A 455 36.32 -50.59 6.04
N ILE A 456 36.12 -50.09 7.26
CA ILE A 456 37.20 -49.57 8.12
C ILE A 456 37.48 -50.63 9.19
N LYS A 457 38.73 -51.05 9.38
CA LYS A 457 39.07 -51.96 10.48
C LYS A 457 38.81 -51.26 11.81
N ALA A 458 37.76 -51.69 12.52
CA ALA A 458 37.47 -51.19 13.86
C ALA A 458 38.36 -51.89 14.90
N GLN A 459 39.49 -51.27 15.27
CA GLN A 459 39.87 -50.91 16.65
C GLN A 459 41.37 -50.59 16.80
N GLN A 460 41.65 -49.67 17.74
CA GLN A 460 42.93 -49.19 18.30
C GLN A 460 43.71 -48.22 17.38
N GLN A 461 43.67 -46.90 17.58
CA GLN A 461 43.88 -46.18 18.85
C GLN A 461 42.93 -44.98 18.97
N ARG A 462 42.23 -44.88 20.10
CA ARG A 462 41.62 -43.64 20.59
C ARG A 462 42.58 -43.03 21.62
N PRO A 463 42.60 -41.70 21.81
CA PRO A 463 43.49 -41.08 22.79
C PRO A 463 43.21 -41.64 24.18
N GLU A 464 44.27 -42.10 24.85
CA GLU A 464 44.20 -42.65 26.20
C GLU A 464 43.88 -41.53 27.20
N CYS A 465 42.81 -41.71 27.95
CA CYS A 465 42.53 -40.91 29.13
C CYS A 465 42.86 -41.82 30.31
N ASN A 466 43.92 -41.53 31.07
CA ASN A 466 44.30 -42.41 32.16
C ASN A 466 43.31 -42.23 33.33
N HIS A 467 42.36 -43.16 33.51
CA HIS A 467 41.21 -43.04 34.42
C HIS A 467 41.62 -42.97 35.90
N LEU A 468 42.87 -43.34 36.23
CA LEU A 468 43.44 -43.24 37.57
C LEU A 468 43.88 -41.80 37.94
N VAL A 469 43.82 -40.85 37.00
CA VAL A 469 44.18 -39.45 37.22
C VAL A 469 42.91 -38.60 37.38
N ALA A 470 42.87 -37.80 38.46
CA ALA A 470 41.75 -36.89 38.69
C ALA A 470 41.59 -35.91 37.49
N GLY A 471 40.43 -35.93 36.85
CA GLY A 471 40.12 -35.11 35.68
C GLY A 471 40.14 -35.82 34.32
N ALA A 472 40.23 -37.17 34.28
CA ALA A 472 40.23 -37.94 33.02
C ALA A 472 38.98 -37.71 32.14
N ASP A 473 37.79 -37.57 32.74
CA ASP A 473 36.58 -37.23 31.99
C ASP A 473 36.62 -35.81 31.44
N LEU A 474 37.13 -34.85 32.23
CA LEU A 474 37.30 -33.47 31.78
C LEU A 474 38.30 -33.37 30.63
N HIS A 475 39.33 -34.23 30.62
CA HIS A 475 40.26 -34.36 29.50
C HIS A 475 39.53 -34.83 28.23
N CYS A 476 38.66 -35.83 28.33
CA CYS A 476 37.82 -36.28 27.22
C CYS A 476 36.84 -35.20 26.75
N GLN A 477 36.20 -34.49 27.66
CA GLN A 477 35.24 -33.44 27.34
C GLN A 477 35.92 -32.25 26.65
N ASN A 478 37.11 -31.86 27.10
CA ASN A 478 37.90 -30.78 26.48
C ASN A 478 38.43 -31.18 25.09
N LEU A 479 38.85 -32.44 24.91
CA LEU A 479 39.31 -32.97 23.63
C LEU A 479 38.21 -32.96 22.56
N TYR A 480 36.96 -33.21 22.96
CA TYR A 480 35.83 -33.36 22.04
C TYR A 480 34.79 -32.23 22.13
N GLY A 481 35.04 -31.20 22.94
CA GLY A 481 34.17 -30.03 23.10
C GLY A 481 32.76 -30.34 23.59
N SER A 482 32.55 -31.46 24.27
CA SER A 482 31.22 -31.98 24.62
C SER A 482 31.24 -32.72 25.95
N ALA A 483 30.28 -32.40 26.83
CA ALA A 483 30.14 -33.00 28.17
C ALA A 483 29.80 -34.50 28.15
N TYR A 484 29.41 -35.06 27.01
CA TYR A 484 28.93 -36.44 26.88
C TYR A 484 30.04 -37.50 26.69
N PHE A 485 31.31 -37.08 26.69
CA PHE A 485 32.44 -37.97 26.59
C PHE A 485 33.04 -38.25 27.97
N VAL A 486 33.08 -39.52 28.35
CA VAL A 486 33.70 -39.97 29.60
C VAL A 486 34.80 -40.96 29.30
N CYS A 487 35.77 -41.01 30.19
CA CYS A 487 36.85 -41.96 30.17
C CYS A 487 36.37 -43.28 30.77
N ASN A 488 36.26 -44.32 29.95
CA ASN A 488 35.86 -45.61 30.49
C ASN A 488 37.01 -46.30 31.25
N ALA A 489 36.68 -47.38 31.96
CA ALA A 489 37.66 -48.18 32.71
C ALA A 489 38.75 -48.86 31.86
N SER A 490 38.70 -48.71 30.53
CA SER A 490 39.74 -49.14 29.60
C SER A 490 40.65 -47.98 29.17
N ASP A 491 40.61 -46.85 29.89
CA ASP A 491 41.38 -45.63 29.63
C ASP A 491 41.09 -44.99 28.27
N VAL A 492 39.83 -45.05 27.79
CA VAL A 492 39.45 -44.54 26.48
C VAL A 492 38.24 -43.61 26.55
N CYS A 493 38.34 -42.45 25.88
CA CYS A 493 37.22 -41.52 25.73
C CYS A 493 36.11 -42.12 24.85
N VAL A 494 34.91 -42.29 25.42
CA VAL A 494 33.73 -42.84 24.72
C VAL A 494 32.55 -41.87 24.83
N ASN A 495 31.80 -41.73 23.74
CA ASN A 495 30.55 -40.97 23.70
C ASN A 495 29.46 -41.82 24.34
N HIS A 496 28.83 -41.36 25.41
CA HIS A 496 27.87 -42.16 26.16
C HIS A 496 26.49 -41.48 26.29
N PRO A 497 25.73 -41.28 25.19
CA PRO A 497 24.33 -40.85 25.31
C PRO A 497 23.45 -42.03 25.78
N PRO A 498 22.57 -41.85 26.78
CA PRO A 498 21.77 -42.97 27.31
C PRO A 498 20.60 -43.31 26.38
N GLN A 499 20.49 -44.58 26.00
CA GLN A 499 19.31 -45.17 25.34
C GLN A 499 18.45 -45.85 26.41
N CYS A 500 17.13 -45.72 26.34
CA CYS A 500 16.20 -46.31 27.32
C CYS A 500 15.18 -47.24 26.63
N THR A 501 14.64 -48.21 27.39
CA THR A 501 13.50 -49.03 26.96
C THR A 501 12.41 -48.98 28.03
N ALA A 502 11.16 -49.27 27.65
CA ALA A 502 10.00 -49.24 28.55
C ALA A 502 10.15 -50.12 29.81
N THR A 503 11.09 -51.07 29.81
CA THR A 503 11.40 -51.96 30.93
C THR A 503 12.63 -51.58 31.75
N THR A 504 13.56 -50.77 31.22
CA THR A 504 14.81 -50.41 31.93
C THR A 504 14.83 -48.98 32.46
N GLY A 505 13.94 -48.10 32.01
CA GLY A 505 13.98 -46.68 32.39
C GLY A 505 15.28 -45.98 31.95
N CYS A 506 15.40 -44.69 32.23
CA CYS A 506 16.66 -43.95 32.06
C CYS A 506 17.51 -44.10 33.32
N ASP A 507 18.84 -44.22 33.17
CA ASP A 507 19.79 -44.47 34.27
C ASP A 507 19.82 -43.33 35.32
N PHE A 508 19.16 -42.21 35.03
CA PHE A 508 19.01 -41.06 35.92
C PHE A 508 17.54 -40.80 36.27
N THR A 509 17.26 -40.60 37.55
CA THR A 509 15.93 -40.44 38.17
C THR A 509 15.13 -39.19 37.75
N ILE A 510 15.54 -38.48 36.70
CA ILE A 510 15.00 -37.17 36.28
C ILE A 510 14.78 -37.07 34.75
N GLN A 511 14.73 -38.20 34.05
CA GLN A 511 14.41 -38.28 32.62
C GLN A 511 13.28 -39.30 32.40
N ASP A 512 12.32 -38.96 31.55
CA ASP A 512 11.30 -39.90 31.08
C ASP A 512 11.73 -40.49 29.72
N CYS A 513 11.36 -41.74 29.46
CA CYS A 513 11.70 -42.44 28.23
C CYS A 513 10.57 -42.25 27.21
N GLU A 514 10.71 -41.27 26.31
CA GLU A 514 9.79 -41.09 25.19
C GLU A 514 10.45 -41.58 23.90
N ALA A 515 9.76 -42.50 23.20
CA ALA A 515 10.20 -43.08 21.93
C ALA A 515 11.65 -43.63 21.93
N GLY A 516 12.10 -44.19 23.07
CA GLY A 516 13.44 -44.80 23.20
C GLY A 516 14.56 -43.81 23.49
N VAL A 517 14.23 -42.54 23.72
CA VAL A 517 15.18 -41.46 24.04
C VAL A 517 14.82 -40.84 25.38
N CYS A 518 15.82 -40.64 26.23
CA CYS A 518 15.64 -39.98 27.52
C CYS A 518 15.47 -38.48 27.32
N VAL A 519 14.27 -37.96 27.61
CA VAL A 519 13.97 -36.52 27.52
C VAL A 519 13.91 -35.87 28.93
N PRO A 520 14.36 -34.60 29.09
CA PRO A 520 14.38 -33.94 30.39
C PRO A 520 12.96 -33.62 30.89
N LYS A 521 12.66 -33.97 32.13
CA LYS A 521 11.41 -33.59 32.79
C LYS A 521 11.54 -32.18 33.40
N PRO A 522 10.60 -31.24 33.19
CA PRO A 522 10.54 -30.02 33.98
C PRO A 522 10.41 -30.36 35.47
N GLY A 523 11.30 -29.81 36.31
CA GLY A 523 11.41 -30.17 37.73
C GLY A 523 12.61 -31.06 38.09
N GLY A 524 13.82 -30.72 37.61
CA GLY A 524 15.05 -31.38 38.06
C GLY A 524 15.44 -30.96 39.48
N ASN A 525 15.77 -31.92 40.35
CA ASN A 525 16.21 -31.63 41.71
C ASN A 525 17.54 -30.84 41.72
N CYS A 526 17.63 -29.82 42.56
CA CYS A 526 18.76 -28.91 42.72
C CYS A 526 18.97 -28.61 44.21
N GLN A 527 20.18 -28.20 44.57
CA GLN A 527 20.54 -27.76 45.92
C GLN A 527 20.84 -26.26 45.98
N ASN A 528 21.09 -25.63 44.83
CA ASN A 528 21.30 -24.19 44.68
C ASN A 528 21.10 -23.75 43.22
N ASP A 529 20.96 -22.44 43.02
CA ASP A 529 20.75 -21.83 41.69
C ASP A 529 21.84 -22.16 40.69
N THR A 530 23.09 -22.30 41.14
CA THR A 530 24.23 -22.61 40.28
C THR A 530 24.08 -23.96 39.60
N GLN A 531 23.48 -24.95 40.25
CA GLN A 531 23.18 -26.24 39.63
C GLN A 531 22.10 -26.15 38.54
N CYS A 532 21.17 -25.20 38.65
CA CYS A 532 20.18 -24.94 37.60
C CYS A 532 20.78 -24.17 36.43
N ARG A 533 21.61 -23.15 36.70
CA ARG A 533 22.26 -22.30 35.68
C ARG A 533 23.34 -22.99 34.85
N VAL A 534 23.95 -24.04 35.38
CA VAL A 534 24.95 -24.84 34.63
C VAL A 534 24.24 -25.90 33.76
N ARG A 535 23.01 -26.31 34.12
CA ARG A 535 22.23 -27.34 33.42
C ARG A 535 21.22 -26.77 32.42
N TYR A 536 20.76 -25.55 32.63
CA TYR A 536 19.81 -24.81 31.80
C TYR A 536 20.30 -23.36 31.63
N ASP A 537 19.55 -22.55 30.88
CA ASP A 537 19.80 -21.12 30.75
C ASP A 537 19.81 -20.40 32.13
N ALA A 538 20.47 -19.24 32.21
CA ALA A 538 20.66 -18.42 33.42
C ALA A 538 19.35 -17.98 34.10
N ARG A 539 18.21 -18.16 33.42
CA ARG A 539 16.84 -17.88 33.89
C ARG A 539 16.31 -18.85 34.96
N TYR A 540 16.94 -20.01 35.15
CA TYR A 540 16.46 -21.03 36.10
C TYR A 540 17.12 -20.91 37.49
N ILE A 541 16.31 -20.90 38.55
CA ILE A 541 16.72 -20.90 39.96
C ILE A 541 16.25 -22.16 40.67
N CYS A 542 16.88 -22.49 41.78
CA CYS A 542 16.48 -23.61 42.61
C CYS A 542 15.43 -23.16 43.62
N ASN A 543 14.18 -23.61 43.48
CA ASN A 543 13.13 -23.24 44.41
C ASN A 543 13.29 -23.94 45.77
N SER A 544 12.47 -23.53 46.75
CA SER A 544 12.50 -24.05 48.12
C SER A 544 12.14 -25.54 48.24
N THR A 545 11.52 -26.12 47.21
CA THR A 545 11.29 -27.57 47.09
C THR A 545 12.44 -28.30 46.40
N ASN A 546 13.58 -27.64 46.22
CA ASN A 546 14.78 -28.16 45.57
C ASN A 546 14.56 -28.49 44.10
N TYR A 547 13.75 -27.73 43.36
CA TYR A 547 13.54 -27.93 41.92
C TYR A 547 13.94 -26.72 41.08
N CYS A 548 14.54 -26.96 39.92
CA CYS A 548 14.87 -25.91 38.96
C CYS A 548 13.59 -25.36 38.32
N VAL A 549 13.30 -24.09 38.55
CA VAL A 549 12.15 -23.35 38.00
C VAL A 549 12.63 -22.03 37.40
N ILE A 550 11.85 -21.42 36.52
CA ILE A 550 12.16 -20.07 36.04
C ILE A 550 12.03 -19.10 37.22
N GLY A 551 13.08 -18.33 37.50
CA GLY A 551 13.10 -17.40 38.62
C GLY A 551 12.28 -16.13 38.34
N PRO A 552 11.76 -15.46 39.39
CA PRO A 552 11.15 -14.14 39.24
C PRO A 552 12.18 -13.10 38.74
N PRO A 553 11.73 -11.99 38.12
CA PRO A 553 12.59 -10.87 37.75
C PRO A 553 13.43 -10.42 38.95
N ARG A 554 14.72 -10.13 38.72
CA ARG A 554 15.72 -9.93 39.77
C ARG A 554 15.97 -8.44 39.95
N CYS A 555 15.11 -7.77 40.70
CA CYS A 555 15.37 -6.40 41.14
C CYS A 555 16.64 -6.27 41.97
N GLY A 556 17.37 -5.17 41.73
CA GLY A 556 18.54 -4.79 42.48
C GLY A 556 19.84 -5.39 41.94
N ASN A 557 19.81 -5.97 40.74
CA ASN A 557 21.00 -6.48 40.05
C ASN A 557 21.76 -5.38 39.29
N GLY A 558 21.16 -4.18 39.15
CA GLY A 558 21.75 -3.01 38.53
C GLY A 558 21.56 -2.91 37.01
N VAL A 559 20.83 -3.84 36.39
CA VAL A 559 20.54 -3.90 34.95
C VAL A 559 19.03 -4.06 34.77
N ALA A 560 18.40 -3.14 34.05
CA ALA A 560 16.98 -3.27 33.70
C ALA A 560 16.82 -4.24 32.51
N ASP A 561 16.35 -5.46 32.77
CA ASP A 561 16.15 -6.49 31.74
C ASP A 561 14.74 -6.40 31.11
N LEU A 562 14.66 -5.64 30.01
CA LEU A 562 13.40 -5.41 29.27
C LEU A 562 12.74 -6.69 28.73
N THR A 563 13.51 -7.78 28.55
CA THR A 563 13.00 -9.09 28.09
C THR A 563 12.29 -9.88 29.20
N LEU A 564 12.37 -9.42 30.45
CA LEU A 564 11.73 -10.03 31.63
C LEU A 564 10.70 -9.10 32.29
N ASN A 565 10.21 -8.09 31.57
CA ASN A 565 9.22 -7.11 32.05
C ASN A 565 9.70 -6.20 33.20
N GLU A 566 11.02 -6.07 33.40
CA GLU A 566 11.57 -5.04 34.30
C GLU A 566 11.56 -3.69 33.59
N THR A 567 10.84 -2.70 34.14
CA THR A 567 10.90 -1.33 33.60
C THR A 567 12.05 -0.53 34.22
N CYS A 568 12.55 -0.95 35.39
CA CYS A 568 13.73 -0.37 36.02
C CYS A 568 14.35 -1.30 37.10
N ASP A 569 15.65 -1.14 37.38
CA ASP A 569 16.37 -1.88 38.43
C ASP A 569 17.16 -0.91 39.32
N GLY A 570 16.72 -0.72 40.57
CA GLY A 570 17.37 0.16 41.53
C GLY A 570 17.39 1.63 41.05
N SER A 571 18.59 2.15 40.73
CA SER A 571 18.77 3.48 40.13
C SER A 571 18.99 3.44 38.61
N THR A 572 18.95 2.25 37.99
CA THR A 572 19.15 2.06 36.56
C THR A 572 17.78 2.11 35.86
N TRP A 573 17.50 3.23 35.20
CA TRP A 573 16.18 3.55 34.61
C TRP A 573 16.15 3.44 33.07
N GLY A 574 17.18 2.84 32.47
CA GLY A 574 17.35 2.83 31.01
C GLY A 574 17.55 4.25 30.45
N SER A 575 16.76 4.62 29.43
CA SER A 575 16.79 5.95 28.79
C SER A 575 15.96 7.02 29.53
N ILE A 576 15.24 6.65 30.59
CA ILE A 576 14.38 7.56 31.35
C ILE A 576 15.22 8.25 32.42
N THR A 577 15.16 9.59 32.47
CA THR A 577 16.00 10.41 33.36
C THR A 577 15.28 10.92 34.61
N GLY A 578 14.02 10.53 34.83
CA GLY A 578 13.20 10.91 35.98
C GLY A 578 11.71 10.98 35.63
N CYS A 579 10.87 11.51 36.52
CA CYS A 579 9.41 11.60 36.32
C CYS A 579 9.02 12.32 35.02
N ALA A 580 9.79 13.34 34.60
CA ALA A 580 9.59 14.05 33.34
C ALA A 580 9.75 13.18 32.08
N GLY A 581 10.51 12.08 32.18
CA GLY A 581 10.68 11.13 31.08
C GLY A 581 9.47 10.21 30.86
N LEU A 582 8.49 10.19 31.78
CA LEU A 582 7.28 9.38 31.68
C LEU A 582 6.10 10.09 30.97
N LEU A 583 6.32 11.30 30.43
CA LEU A 583 5.37 12.15 29.68
C LEU A 583 4.07 12.57 30.41
N VAL A 584 3.70 11.88 31.50
CA VAL A 584 2.49 12.15 32.31
C VAL A 584 2.78 13.10 33.47
N TYR A 585 4.03 13.20 33.90
CA TYR A 585 4.50 14.03 35.02
C TYR A 585 5.55 15.01 34.52
N ASN A 586 5.63 16.21 35.11
CA ASN A 586 6.66 17.21 34.77
C ASN A 586 7.70 17.44 35.88
N ALA A 587 7.51 16.86 37.07
CA ALA A 587 8.41 16.98 38.22
C ALA A 587 8.27 15.78 39.18
N GLY A 588 9.11 15.77 40.21
CA GLY A 588 9.13 14.74 41.26
C GLY A 588 10.33 13.80 41.17
N ASN A 589 10.40 12.88 42.12
CA ASN A 589 11.49 11.89 42.19
C ASN A 589 11.00 10.53 41.72
N LEU A 590 11.67 9.93 40.75
CA LEU A 590 11.31 8.61 40.26
C LEU A 590 12.12 7.55 41.03
N SER A 591 11.48 6.47 41.45
CA SER A 591 12.18 5.34 42.07
C SER A 591 11.67 4.02 41.51
N CYS A 592 12.32 2.91 41.84
CA CYS A 592 11.85 1.56 41.50
C CYS A 592 11.29 0.89 42.74
N PHE A 593 10.22 0.12 42.57
CA PHE A 593 9.72 -0.70 43.67
C PHE A 593 10.77 -1.73 44.10
N PRO A 594 11.08 -1.84 45.41
CA PRO A 594 12.14 -2.70 45.91
C PRO A 594 11.77 -4.19 45.81
N PRO A 595 12.76 -5.10 45.88
CA PRO A 595 12.52 -6.54 46.00
C PRO A 595 11.53 -6.86 47.12
N GLY A 596 10.52 -7.67 46.82
CA GLY A 596 9.45 -8.04 47.76
C GLY A 596 8.19 -7.17 47.71
N HIS A 597 8.18 -6.10 46.90
CA HIS A 597 6.94 -5.40 46.53
C HIS A 597 6.18 -6.20 45.45
N VAL A 598 4.84 -6.11 45.42
CA VAL A 598 4.01 -6.81 44.42
C VAL A 598 4.32 -6.37 42.99
N ASP A 599 4.70 -5.10 42.84
CA ASP A 599 5.11 -4.47 41.58
C ASP A 599 6.65 -4.31 41.51
N GLN A 600 7.43 -5.22 42.11
CA GLN A 600 8.89 -5.13 42.08
C GLN A 600 9.39 -4.95 40.63
N CYS A 601 10.38 -4.07 40.47
CA CYS A 601 11.05 -3.77 39.18
C CYS A 601 10.21 -3.00 38.17
N THR A 602 9.12 -2.40 38.63
CA THR A 602 8.46 -1.32 37.91
C THR A 602 8.73 0.04 38.54
N PHE A 603 8.50 1.10 37.77
CA PHE A 603 8.60 2.47 38.27
C PHE A 603 7.59 2.73 39.40
N ASP A 604 8.10 3.19 40.55
CA ASP A 604 7.32 3.81 41.61
C ASP A 604 7.18 5.31 41.31
N THR A 605 5.98 5.67 40.83
CA THR A 605 5.62 7.05 40.48
C THR A 605 4.93 7.80 41.62
N SER A 606 4.89 7.26 42.84
CA SER A 606 4.20 7.86 44.00
C SER A 606 4.74 9.24 44.39
N GLN A 607 5.99 9.54 44.01
CA GLN A 607 6.65 10.83 44.23
C GLN A 607 6.72 11.70 42.96
N CYS A 608 6.10 11.27 41.85
CA CYS A 608 5.95 12.05 40.63
C CYS A 608 4.68 12.92 40.69
N TYR A 609 4.77 14.15 40.21
CA TYR A 609 3.64 15.08 40.19
C TYR A 609 3.76 16.10 39.07
N ASN A 610 2.62 16.69 38.70
CA ASN A 610 2.60 17.86 37.83
C ASN A 610 2.73 19.11 38.69
N SER A 611 3.96 19.62 38.78
CA SER A 611 4.27 20.90 39.42
C SER A 611 4.00 22.05 38.47
N THR A 612 3.62 23.20 39.01
CA THR A 612 3.65 24.44 38.23
C THR A 612 4.99 25.15 38.40
N THR A 613 5.33 26.08 37.51
CA THR A 613 6.59 26.86 37.57
C THR A 613 6.64 27.85 38.74
N THR A 614 5.62 27.90 39.60
CA THR A 614 5.54 28.83 40.72
C THR A 614 6.22 28.23 41.94
N GLU A 615 7.37 28.78 42.30
CA GLU A 615 8.05 28.48 43.56
C GLU A 615 7.19 28.92 44.74
N CYS A 616 7.11 28.12 45.78
CA CYS A 616 6.34 28.39 46.99
C CYS A 616 7.15 28.07 48.24
N THR A 617 6.86 28.79 49.32
CA THR A 617 7.40 28.48 50.66
C THR A 617 6.30 28.07 51.64
N ASP A 618 5.04 28.32 51.29
CA ASP A 618 3.85 27.93 52.02
C ASP A 618 2.63 27.71 51.10
N ASN A 619 1.58 27.10 51.65
CA ASN A 619 0.34 26.85 50.93
C ASN A 619 -0.39 28.14 50.52
N ALA A 620 -0.21 29.24 51.26
CA ALA A 620 -0.86 30.51 50.94
C ALA A 620 -0.41 31.03 49.57
N THR A 621 0.90 30.93 49.28
CA THR A 621 1.49 31.27 47.99
C THR A 621 0.80 30.54 46.82
N CYS A 622 0.52 29.24 46.99
CA CYS A 622 -0.14 28.43 45.97
C CYS A 622 -1.64 28.69 45.84
N VAL A 623 -2.30 29.02 46.95
CA VAL A 623 -3.72 29.38 46.95
C VAL A 623 -3.95 30.74 46.29
N GLU A 624 -3.04 31.70 46.50
CA GLU A 624 -3.08 33.01 45.83
C GLU A 624 -2.74 32.90 44.33
N ALA A 625 -1.74 32.09 43.96
CA ALA A 625 -1.34 31.91 42.57
C ALA A 625 -2.37 31.11 41.73
N TYR A 626 -3.12 30.21 42.37
CA TYR A 626 -4.10 29.35 41.72
C TYR A 626 -5.46 29.40 42.43
N ASN A 627 -5.69 28.53 43.41
CA ASN A 627 -6.88 28.49 44.27
C ASN A 627 -6.68 27.51 45.44
N SER A 628 -7.72 27.34 46.27
CA SER A 628 -7.73 26.48 47.46
C SER A 628 -7.43 25.00 47.22
N SER A 629 -7.53 24.53 45.96
CA SER A 629 -7.22 23.17 45.54
C SER A 629 -5.72 22.93 45.36
N TYR A 630 -4.86 23.93 45.55
CA TYR A 630 -3.41 23.78 45.44
C TYR A 630 -2.72 23.89 46.80
N GLU A 631 -1.62 23.14 46.97
CA GLU A 631 -0.72 23.19 48.12
C GLU A 631 0.74 23.29 47.67
N CYS A 632 1.58 23.81 48.56
CA CYS A 632 3.00 23.88 48.37
C CYS A 632 3.63 22.54 48.76
N PHE A 633 4.27 21.88 47.80
CA PHE A 633 4.92 20.59 48.00
C PHE A 633 6.33 20.64 47.42
N LEU A 634 7.33 20.45 48.30
CA LEU A 634 8.77 20.50 47.95
C LEU A 634 9.17 21.77 47.17
N GLY A 635 8.59 22.91 47.53
CA GLY A 635 8.93 24.21 46.94
C GLY A 635 8.19 24.57 45.65
N ALA A 636 7.23 23.74 45.20
CA ALA A 636 6.39 24.04 44.04
C ALA A 636 4.90 23.79 44.32
N CYS A 637 4.03 24.51 43.62
CA CYS A 637 2.59 24.33 43.76
C CYS A 637 2.08 23.09 43.03
N ARG A 638 1.30 22.25 43.72
CA ARG A 638 0.59 21.09 43.16
C ARG A 638 -0.87 21.06 43.62
N ILE A 639 -1.70 20.26 42.98
CA ILE A 639 -3.10 20.04 43.40
C ILE A 639 -3.11 19.20 44.70
N LYS A 640 -3.90 19.60 45.69
CA LYS A 640 -4.14 18.86 46.93
C LYS A 640 -4.77 17.50 46.59
N PRO A 641 -4.27 16.38 47.13
CA PRO A 641 -4.95 15.11 47.00
C PRO A 641 -6.29 15.18 47.73
N THR A 642 -7.39 15.17 46.98
CA THR A 642 -8.76 15.24 47.52
C THR A 642 -9.28 13.85 47.84
N GLN A 643 -9.25 13.47 49.13
CA GLN A 643 -9.87 12.28 49.75
C GLN A 643 -9.53 10.91 49.12
N PRO A 644 -9.60 9.80 49.89
CA PRO A 644 -9.38 8.47 49.31
C PRO A 644 -10.43 8.21 48.22
N PRO A 645 -10.04 7.64 47.07
CA PRO A 645 -10.95 7.32 45.97
C PRO A 645 -12.06 6.39 46.47
N VAL A 646 -13.31 6.68 46.10
CA VAL A 646 -14.47 5.90 46.53
C VAL A 646 -14.99 5.09 45.35
N CYS A 647 -14.59 3.83 45.30
CA CYS A 647 -14.98 2.91 44.25
C CYS A 647 -16.50 2.67 44.21
N GLY A 648 -17.09 2.74 43.02
CA GLY A 648 -18.51 2.50 42.75
C GLY A 648 -19.39 3.74 42.87
N ASN A 649 -18.83 4.94 42.83
CA ASN A 649 -19.58 6.19 42.91
C ASN A 649 -20.07 6.69 41.52
N GLY A 650 -19.59 6.06 40.45
CA GLY A 650 -19.95 6.37 39.06
C GLY A 650 -19.07 7.43 38.42
N VAL A 651 -17.96 7.81 39.06
CA VAL A 651 -16.96 8.77 38.59
C VAL A 651 -15.57 8.21 38.89
N VAL A 652 -14.74 8.08 37.85
CA VAL A 652 -13.36 7.57 38.03
C VAL A 652 -12.52 8.64 38.77
N ASP A 653 -12.24 8.40 40.04
CA ASP A 653 -11.48 9.32 40.89
C ASP A 653 -9.96 9.21 40.66
N PRO A 654 -9.16 10.25 40.96
CA PRO A 654 -7.70 10.18 40.91
C PRO A 654 -7.14 9.07 41.82
N GLY A 655 -6.70 7.96 41.21
CA GLY A 655 -6.22 6.76 41.90
C GLY A 655 -6.93 5.47 41.50
N GLU A 656 -8.08 5.58 40.82
CA GLU A 656 -8.84 4.46 40.24
C GLU A 656 -8.44 4.24 38.78
N ASP A 657 -8.42 2.99 38.34
CA ASP A 657 -8.18 2.68 36.92
C ASP A 657 -9.50 2.73 36.12
N CYS A 658 -10.62 2.36 36.76
CA CYS A 658 -11.96 2.38 36.18
C CYS A 658 -13.07 2.18 37.24
N GLU A 659 -14.33 2.43 36.85
CA GLU A 659 -15.51 2.29 37.70
C GLU A 659 -16.42 1.13 37.23
N PRO A 660 -17.06 0.35 38.11
CA PRO A 660 -17.99 -0.71 37.70
C PRO A 660 -19.15 -0.16 36.85
N GLY A 661 -19.12 -0.44 35.55
CA GLY A 661 -20.10 0.03 34.57
C GLY A 661 -19.63 1.19 33.68
N LEU A 662 -18.46 1.77 33.95
CA LEU A 662 -17.80 2.82 33.17
C LEU A 662 -16.33 2.45 32.92
N ALA A 663 -16.08 1.71 31.84
CA ALA A 663 -14.72 1.59 31.32
C ALA A 663 -14.33 2.95 30.72
N ASN A 664 -13.27 3.57 31.25
CA ASN A 664 -12.80 4.92 30.92
C ASN A 664 -12.25 5.07 29.47
N GLY A 665 -13.02 4.66 28.47
CA GLY A 665 -12.61 4.59 27.06
C GLY A 665 -11.49 3.58 26.76
N ARG A 666 -11.04 2.80 27.76
CA ARG A 666 -9.96 1.82 27.61
C ARG A 666 -10.52 0.48 27.12
N ASN A 667 -9.82 -0.12 26.16
CA ASN A 667 -10.11 -1.44 25.61
C ASN A 667 -8.89 -2.35 25.82
N CYS A 668 -9.02 -3.64 25.49
CA CYS A 668 -7.94 -4.62 25.65
C CYS A 668 -6.64 -4.21 24.92
N SER A 669 -6.73 -3.50 23.78
CA SER A 669 -5.55 -3.00 23.05
C SER A 669 -4.74 -1.95 23.81
N TYR A 670 -5.34 -1.22 24.75
CA TYR A 670 -4.60 -0.31 25.64
C TYR A 670 -3.60 -1.08 26.53
N TYR A 671 -3.87 -2.35 26.81
CA TYR A 671 -3.04 -3.24 27.62
C TYR A 671 -2.28 -4.27 26.79
N THR A 672 -2.00 -3.98 25.51
CA THR A 672 -1.24 -4.82 24.56
C THR A 672 -1.89 -6.14 24.12
N TYR A 673 -3.16 -6.39 24.44
CA TYR A 673 -3.90 -7.56 23.95
C TYR A 673 -4.56 -7.27 22.58
N ASP A 674 -4.66 -8.27 21.71
CA ASP A 674 -5.22 -8.13 20.35
C ASP A 674 -6.75 -8.02 20.33
N GLY A 675 -7.42 -8.54 21.36
CA GLY A 675 -8.88 -8.49 21.49
C GLY A 675 -9.43 -8.81 22.88
N GLY A 676 -10.76 -8.72 23.00
CA GLY A 676 -11.51 -9.07 24.21
C GLY A 676 -12.29 -7.92 24.85
N ASN A 677 -12.92 -8.20 25.99
CA ASN A 677 -13.64 -7.21 26.77
C ASN A 677 -12.87 -6.86 28.05
N ILE A 678 -12.89 -5.59 28.41
CA ILE A 678 -12.40 -5.13 29.71
C ILE A 678 -13.58 -4.93 30.64
N SER A 679 -13.40 -5.31 31.91
CA SER A 679 -14.33 -4.97 32.98
C SER A 679 -13.57 -4.36 34.16
N CYS A 680 -14.28 -3.86 35.16
CA CYS A 680 -13.67 -3.38 36.40
C CYS A 680 -14.00 -4.38 37.50
N TYR A 681 -13.03 -4.64 38.39
CA TYR A 681 -13.32 -5.43 39.56
C TYR A 681 -14.41 -4.74 40.40
N PRO A 682 -15.46 -5.48 40.81
CA PRO A 682 -16.59 -4.90 41.53
C PRO A 682 -16.18 -4.42 42.93
N VAL A 683 -16.96 -3.49 43.50
CA VAL A 683 -16.80 -2.99 44.88
C VAL A 683 -16.78 -4.18 45.86
N GLY A 684 -15.82 -4.18 46.78
CA GLY A 684 -15.59 -5.28 47.73
C GLY A 684 -14.65 -6.38 47.23
N ASN A 685 -14.10 -6.27 46.01
CA ASN A 685 -13.01 -7.11 45.54
C ASN A 685 -11.66 -6.58 46.07
N ALA A 686 -10.68 -7.47 46.32
CA ALA A 686 -9.33 -7.06 46.75
C ALA A 686 -8.60 -6.16 45.72
N LYS A 687 -9.06 -6.15 44.46
CA LYS A 687 -8.60 -5.28 43.38
C LYS A 687 -9.68 -4.29 42.93
N GLU A 688 -10.61 -3.92 43.80
CA GLU A 688 -11.70 -2.98 43.46
C GLU A 688 -11.18 -1.73 42.75
N CYS A 689 -11.91 -1.29 41.72
CA CYS A 689 -11.56 -0.16 40.85
C CYS A 689 -10.21 -0.28 40.11
N LYS A 690 -9.73 -1.52 39.94
CA LYS A 690 -8.70 -1.88 38.95
C LYS A 690 -9.33 -2.57 37.75
N THR A 691 -8.70 -2.37 36.60
CA THR A 691 -9.11 -2.98 35.34
C THR A 691 -8.91 -4.49 35.39
N ASP A 692 -9.97 -5.25 35.12
CA ASP A 692 -9.95 -6.69 34.93
C ASP A 692 -9.76 -7.01 33.44
N VAL A 693 -8.55 -7.46 33.11
CA VAL A 693 -8.12 -7.87 31.76
C VAL A 693 -8.26 -9.38 31.52
N SER A 694 -8.89 -10.13 32.44
CA SER A 694 -9.01 -11.59 32.33
C SER A 694 -9.85 -12.08 31.13
N GLN A 695 -10.57 -11.17 30.48
CA GLN A 695 -11.36 -11.43 29.27
C GLN A 695 -10.68 -10.87 27.99
N CYS A 696 -9.42 -10.43 28.10
CA CYS A 696 -8.57 -10.05 26.96
C CYS A 696 -7.75 -11.26 26.48
N PHE A 697 -7.43 -11.34 25.19
CA PHE A 697 -6.67 -12.43 24.58
C PHE A 697 -5.61 -11.92 23.57
N PHE A 698 -4.54 -12.70 23.38
CA PHE A 698 -3.50 -12.51 22.35
C PHE A 698 -3.79 -13.47 21.18
N ASP A 699 -3.60 -13.02 19.93
CA ASP A 699 -3.82 -13.83 18.73
C ASP A 699 -2.68 -14.83 18.45
N ASP A 700 -1.64 -14.88 19.29
CA ASP A 700 -0.43 -15.70 19.06
C ASP A 700 -0.41 -17.08 19.76
N ASP A 701 -1.45 -17.47 20.51
CA ASP A 701 -1.58 -18.82 21.08
C ASP A 701 -2.54 -19.70 20.25
N ASP A 702 -2.16 -20.03 19.01
CA ASP A 702 -2.88 -21.01 18.17
C ASP A 702 -1.97 -22.22 17.83
N PRO A 703 -2.23 -23.43 18.37
CA PRO A 703 -1.30 -24.57 18.29
C PRO A 703 -1.33 -25.39 16.97
N CYS A 704 -1.97 -24.95 15.88
CA CYS A 704 -1.70 -25.51 14.54
C CYS A 704 -1.67 -24.44 13.44
N LEU A 705 -0.52 -24.29 12.77
CA LEU A 705 -0.20 -23.13 11.94
C LEU A 705 -0.74 -23.18 10.50
N THR A 706 -1.29 -24.29 9.97
CA THR A 706 -2.14 -24.29 8.76
C THR A 706 -2.76 -25.66 8.47
N ASP A 707 -3.85 -25.67 7.69
CA ASP A 707 -4.41 -26.88 7.04
C ASP A 707 -3.38 -27.68 6.22
N ILE A 708 -2.31 -27.03 5.76
CA ILE A 708 -1.22 -27.62 4.98
C ILE A 708 -0.43 -28.66 5.78
N GLU A 709 -0.28 -28.48 7.10
CA GLU A 709 0.46 -29.43 7.94
C GLU A 709 -0.36 -30.70 8.23
N CYS A 710 -1.68 -30.57 8.44
CA CYS A 710 -2.58 -31.73 8.56
C CYS A 710 -2.65 -32.55 7.25
N VAL A 711 -2.53 -31.89 6.09
CA VAL A 711 -2.53 -32.56 4.77
C VAL A 711 -1.25 -33.37 4.55
N ASN A 712 -0.10 -32.86 5.02
CA ASN A 712 1.20 -33.50 4.81
C ASN A 712 1.46 -34.70 5.74
N LEU A 713 0.81 -34.77 6.90
CA LEU A 713 1.02 -35.86 7.88
C LEU A 713 0.10 -37.08 7.67
N LEU A 714 -1.11 -36.94 7.11
CA LEU A 714 -2.14 -37.99 7.17
C LEU A 714 -2.92 -38.28 5.86
N ASN A 715 -2.46 -37.76 4.71
CA ASN A 715 -3.12 -37.80 3.40
C ASN A 715 -4.46 -37.01 3.33
N ALA A 716 -4.75 -36.54 2.12
CA ALA A 716 -5.53 -35.34 1.74
C ALA A 716 -7.01 -35.19 2.19
N SER A 717 -7.38 -35.43 3.45
CA SER A 717 -8.79 -35.27 3.89
C SER A 717 -9.01 -34.78 5.33
N PHE A 718 -8.03 -34.08 5.92
CA PHE A 718 -8.12 -33.53 7.27
C PHE A 718 -7.92 -32.00 7.30
N ILE A 719 -8.58 -31.32 8.25
CA ILE A 719 -8.57 -29.86 8.47
C ILE A 719 -8.27 -29.63 9.96
N CYS A 720 -7.52 -28.61 10.35
CA CYS A 720 -7.23 -28.28 11.76
C CYS A 720 -8.54 -27.76 12.42
N ASP A 721 -8.98 -28.40 13.51
CA ASP A 721 -10.07 -27.89 14.34
C ASP A 721 -9.50 -26.86 15.32
N THR A 722 -9.74 -25.58 15.02
CA THR A 722 -9.21 -24.45 15.78
C THR A 722 -9.77 -24.32 17.20
N ARG A 723 -10.67 -25.20 17.64
CA ARG A 723 -11.08 -25.27 19.05
C ARG A 723 -10.30 -26.29 19.87
N THR A 724 -9.72 -27.30 19.23
CA THR A 724 -9.13 -28.46 19.93
C THR A 724 -7.66 -28.67 19.57
N GLY A 725 -7.18 -28.12 18.46
CA GLY A 725 -5.82 -28.36 17.95
C GLY A 725 -5.64 -29.71 17.23
N ASP A 726 -6.73 -30.45 17.00
CA ASP A 726 -6.70 -31.77 16.37
C ASP A 726 -7.03 -31.72 14.86
N CYS A 727 -6.37 -32.58 14.06
CA CYS A 727 -6.72 -32.75 12.64
C CYS A 727 -7.99 -33.60 12.49
N VAL A 728 -9.11 -33.01 12.06
CA VAL A 728 -10.42 -33.68 11.92
C VAL A 728 -10.83 -33.89 10.46
N ARG A 729 -11.59 -34.96 10.19
CA ARG A 729 -11.97 -35.38 8.84
C ARG A 729 -13.10 -34.49 8.29
N ARG A 730 -12.98 -34.00 7.06
CA ARG A 730 -13.96 -33.11 6.40
C ARG A 730 -15.34 -33.79 6.26
N THR A 731 -16.24 -33.62 7.24
CA THR A 731 -17.67 -33.94 7.10
C THR A 731 -18.43 -32.72 6.60
N THR A 732 -19.22 -32.91 5.55
CA THR A 732 -20.08 -31.90 4.93
C THR A 732 -21.05 -31.29 5.94
N THR A 733 -20.84 -30.02 6.32
CA THR A 733 -21.81 -29.24 7.10
C THR A 733 -22.18 -27.96 6.36
N VAL A 734 -23.44 -27.96 5.91
CA VAL A 734 -24.43 -26.87 5.91
C VAL A 734 -23.88 -25.48 6.27
N ASN A 735 -23.92 -24.54 5.31
CA ASN A 735 -23.77 -23.10 5.54
C ASN A 735 -24.84 -22.64 6.54
N ALA A 736 -24.47 -22.44 7.81
CA ALA A 736 -25.31 -21.72 8.76
C ALA A 736 -25.41 -20.25 8.31
N SER A 737 -26.63 -19.68 8.34
CA SER A 737 -26.79 -18.26 7.99
C SER A 737 -26.17 -17.38 9.07
N CYS A 738 -25.65 -16.22 8.69
CA CYS A 738 -25.08 -15.23 9.61
C CYS A 738 -26.01 -14.89 10.77
N THR A 739 -27.32 -14.80 10.47
CA THR A 739 -28.36 -14.53 11.47
C THR A 739 -28.57 -15.70 12.44
N ASP A 740 -28.42 -16.95 11.98
CA ASP A 740 -28.53 -18.14 12.85
C ASP A 740 -27.35 -18.23 13.83
N ALA A 741 -26.23 -17.60 13.49
CA ALA A 741 -25.03 -17.51 14.32
C ALA A 741 -24.98 -16.26 15.21
N ASN A 742 -26.11 -15.55 15.39
CA ASN A 742 -26.23 -14.30 16.18
C ASN A 742 -25.34 -13.15 15.67
N TYR A 743 -25.07 -13.09 14.37
CA TYR A 743 -24.36 -11.98 13.73
C TYR A 743 -25.28 -11.21 12.77
N PHE A 744 -24.80 -10.08 12.23
CA PHE A 744 -25.62 -9.13 11.49
C PHE A 744 -25.19 -9.04 10.02
N CYS A 745 -26.13 -9.26 9.10
CA CYS A 745 -25.89 -9.04 7.67
C CYS A 745 -25.94 -7.54 7.33
N ARG A 746 -24.81 -6.96 6.92
CA ARG A 746 -24.70 -5.54 6.55
C ARG A 746 -23.66 -5.31 5.45
N SER A 747 -23.59 -4.10 4.89
CA SER A 747 -22.58 -3.81 3.86
C SER A 747 -21.18 -3.83 4.48
N ARG A 748 -20.16 -4.15 3.70
CA ARG A 748 -18.77 -4.17 4.19
C ARG A 748 -18.35 -2.82 4.77
N ALA A 749 -18.60 -1.74 4.02
CA ALA A 749 -18.41 -0.37 4.50
C ALA A 749 -19.18 -0.07 5.79
N GLY A 750 -20.41 -0.59 5.93
CA GLY A 750 -21.15 -0.46 7.17
C GLY A 750 -20.44 -1.18 8.32
N CYS A 751 -19.99 -2.41 8.12
CA CYS A 751 -19.28 -3.17 9.16
C CYS A 751 -17.99 -2.44 9.56
N ASP A 752 -17.23 -1.93 8.60
CA ASP A 752 -15.96 -1.23 8.84
C ASP A 752 -16.15 0.11 9.57
N LEU A 753 -17.18 0.90 9.20
CA LEU A 753 -17.50 2.19 9.83
C LEU A 753 -17.85 2.06 11.33
N ASP A 754 -18.44 0.94 11.74
CA ASP A 754 -18.75 0.66 13.15
C ASP A 754 -17.61 -0.10 13.86
N SER A 755 -16.44 -0.20 13.21
CA SER A 755 -15.30 -1.00 13.67
C SER A 755 -15.71 -2.46 13.95
N GLY A 756 -16.60 -3.01 13.14
CA GLY A 756 -17.03 -4.40 13.16
C GLY A 756 -16.11 -5.28 12.33
N LEU A 757 -15.97 -6.55 12.72
CA LEU A 757 -15.21 -7.56 12.00
C LEU A 757 -16.13 -8.30 11.03
N VAL A 758 -15.67 -8.40 9.78
CA VAL A 758 -16.30 -9.21 8.75
C VAL A 758 -16.00 -10.69 9.00
N ILE A 759 -17.04 -11.47 9.27
CA ILE A 759 -16.96 -12.91 9.52
C ILE A 759 -17.24 -13.65 8.22
N THR A 760 -16.22 -14.23 7.62
CA THR A 760 -16.31 -14.89 6.29
C THR A 760 -16.95 -16.28 6.32
N ARG A 761 -17.02 -16.92 7.50
CA ARG A 761 -17.57 -18.29 7.66
C ARG A 761 -19.10 -18.41 7.64
N PHE A 762 -19.84 -17.30 7.62
CA PHE A 762 -21.30 -17.31 7.57
C PHE A 762 -21.82 -16.53 6.37
N THR A 763 -22.89 -17.03 5.75
CA THR A 763 -23.48 -16.41 4.57
C THR A 763 -24.63 -15.48 4.93
N CYS A 764 -24.65 -14.32 4.29
CA CYS A 764 -25.75 -13.36 4.31
C CYS A 764 -26.53 -13.39 2.99
N PRO A 765 -27.83 -13.04 2.98
CA PRO A 765 -28.55 -12.82 1.73
C PRO A 765 -27.96 -11.61 0.98
N SER A 766 -27.71 -11.73 -0.32
CA SER A 766 -27.24 -10.64 -1.21
C SER A 766 -25.77 -10.18 -0.99
N THR A 767 -25.44 -8.95 -1.38
CA THR A 767 -24.12 -8.28 -1.31
C THR A 767 -23.67 -7.90 0.11
N TYR A 768 -24.35 -8.41 1.14
CA TYR A 768 -24.04 -8.11 2.53
C TYR A 768 -23.00 -9.10 3.08
N VAL A 769 -22.13 -8.60 3.95
CA VAL A 769 -21.17 -9.41 4.71
C VAL A 769 -21.70 -9.65 6.12
N CYS A 770 -21.31 -10.77 6.71
CA CYS A 770 -21.67 -11.08 8.08
C CYS A 770 -20.78 -10.27 9.04
N CYS A 771 -21.36 -9.42 9.88
CA CYS A 771 -20.63 -8.53 10.78
C CYS A 771 -20.89 -8.90 12.24
N ASN A 772 -19.85 -8.85 13.06
CA ASN A 772 -19.96 -9.17 14.49
C ASN A 772 -20.62 -8.07 15.33
N LYS A 773 -20.77 -6.85 14.80
CA LYS A 773 -21.38 -5.72 15.49
C LYS A 773 -22.74 -5.35 14.91
N GLN A 774 -23.72 -5.23 15.80
CA GLN A 774 -25.02 -4.66 15.48
C GLN A 774 -24.83 -3.19 15.06
N LEU A 775 -25.65 -2.71 14.12
CA LEU A 775 -25.66 -1.32 13.72
C LEU A 775 -25.84 -0.47 15.00
N VAL A 776 -24.78 0.24 15.40
CA VAL A 776 -24.94 1.28 16.41
C VAL A 776 -25.67 2.37 15.66
N ALA A 777 -27.00 2.40 15.77
CA ALA A 777 -27.71 3.60 15.43
C ALA A 777 -27.05 4.68 16.29
N ARG A 778 -26.19 5.53 15.71
CA ARG A 778 -25.94 6.84 16.30
C ARG A 778 -27.33 7.38 16.54
N ASP A 779 -27.65 7.71 17.78
CA ASP A 779 -28.92 8.31 18.17
C ASP A 779 -29.04 9.69 17.53
N ASN A 780 -29.22 9.70 16.21
CA ASN A 780 -29.56 10.85 15.38
C ASN A 780 -31.05 11.08 15.57
N THR A 781 -31.46 11.40 16.80
CA THR A 781 -32.79 11.94 17.03
C THR A 781 -32.91 13.23 16.22
N CYS A 782 -34.11 13.58 15.77
CA CYS A 782 -34.28 14.78 14.95
C CYS A 782 -33.74 16.05 15.66
N SER A 783 -33.79 16.03 16.99
CA SER A 783 -33.25 17.07 17.86
C SER A 783 -31.71 17.15 17.85
N SER A 784 -30.98 16.03 17.77
CA SER A 784 -29.51 16.03 17.80
C SER A 784 -28.88 16.56 16.50
N VAL A 785 -29.63 16.58 15.40
CA VAL A 785 -29.25 17.20 14.12
C VAL A 785 -29.86 18.58 13.93
N ASN A 786 -30.33 19.22 15.01
CA ASN A 786 -30.94 20.55 14.99
C ASN A 786 -32.15 20.66 14.03
N GLY A 787 -32.90 19.56 13.88
CA GLY A 787 -34.07 19.45 13.02
C GLY A 787 -35.39 19.47 13.79
N THR A 788 -36.48 19.80 13.09
CA THR A 788 -37.85 19.77 13.61
C THR A 788 -38.63 18.62 12.98
N ILE A 789 -39.35 17.83 13.78
CA ILE A 789 -40.16 16.72 13.25
C ILE A 789 -41.43 17.29 12.59
N CYS A 790 -41.57 17.08 11.29
CA CYS A 790 -42.80 17.37 10.56
C CYS A 790 -43.76 16.19 10.66
N SER A 791 -45.00 16.48 11.05
CA SER A 791 -46.08 15.48 11.06
C SER A 791 -46.42 14.99 9.66
N SER A 792 -47.14 13.88 9.53
CA SER A 792 -47.49 13.28 8.24
C SER A 792 -48.34 14.15 7.31
N SER A 793 -48.91 15.25 7.81
CA SER A 793 -49.64 16.25 7.03
C SER A 793 -48.82 17.51 6.72
N GLN A 794 -47.54 17.52 7.10
CA GLN A 794 -46.62 18.64 6.96
C GLN A 794 -45.40 18.25 6.12
N PHE A 795 -44.86 19.21 5.37
CA PHE A 795 -43.62 19.06 4.63
C PHE A 795 -42.57 20.07 5.09
N CYS A 796 -41.30 19.72 4.91
CA CYS A 796 -40.16 20.59 5.24
C CYS A 796 -40.02 21.69 4.18
N SER A 797 -40.27 22.94 4.56
CA SER A 797 -40.13 24.11 3.70
C SER A 797 -38.84 24.86 4.02
N ASN A 798 -38.06 25.21 3.01
CA ASN A 798 -36.74 25.87 3.11
C ASN A 798 -35.67 25.09 3.91
N GLY A 799 -35.84 23.78 4.10
CA GLY A 799 -34.86 22.91 4.77
C GLY A 799 -34.67 21.58 4.05
N ARG A 800 -33.83 20.71 4.62
CA ARG A 800 -33.56 19.36 4.12
C ARG A 800 -34.19 18.32 5.04
N THR A 801 -34.85 17.32 4.46
CA THR A 801 -35.28 16.14 5.22
C THR A 801 -34.11 15.18 5.44
N VAL A 802 -33.91 14.75 6.69
CA VAL A 802 -32.87 13.79 7.08
C VAL A 802 -33.49 12.59 7.78
N SER A 803 -32.82 11.44 7.73
CA SER A 803 -33.24 10.23 8.44
C SER A 803 -32.84 10.35 9.91
N ALA A 804 -33.82 10.20 10.81
CA ALA A 804 -33.63 10.34 12.26
C ALA A 804 -34.33 9.22 13.03
N THR A 805 -33.77 8.81 14.17
CA THR A 805 -34.40 7.86 15.09
C THR A 805 -35.56 8.53 15.85
N GLY A 806 -36.61 7.77 16.16
CA GLY A 806 -37.81 8.27 16.86
C GLY A 806 -38.91 8.86 15.98
N LEU A 807 -38.82 8.75 14.64
CA LEU A 807 -39.91 9.14 13.73
C LEU A 807 -40.98 8.03 13.67
N THR A 808 -42.24 8.37 13.91
CA THR A 808 -43.37 7.46 13.67
C THR A 808 -43.81 7.51 12.20
N GLY A 809 -44.36 6.42 11.67
CA GLY A 809 -44.72 6.28 10.24
C GLY A 809 -45.43 7.50 9.66
N GLY A 810 -44.79 8.12 8.66
CA GLY A 810 -45.25 9.34 7.99
C GLY A 810 -44.62 10.65 8.48
N GLN A 811 -43.88 10.64 9.59
CA GLN A 811 -43.11 11.81 10.04
C GLN A 811 -41.78 11.95 9.28
N SER A 812 -41.28 13.18 9.18
CA SER A 812 -39.96 13.47 8.60
C SER A 812 -39.19 14.48 9.46
N CYS A 813 -37.86 14.37 9.54
CA CYS A 813 -37.03 15.33 10.27
C CYS A 813 -36.55 16.44 9.34
N CYS A 814 -36.95 17.69 9.60
CA CYS A 814 -36.64 18.86 8.79
C CYS A 814 -35.48 19.67 9.42
N VAL A 815 -34.29 19.60 8.84
CA VAL A 815 -33.10 20.34 9.28
C VAL A 815 -32.95 21.62 8.46
N GLY A 816 -32.82 22.75 9.15
CA GLY A 816 -32.66 24.06 8.50
C GLY A 816 -33.93 24.63 7.85
N GLY A 817 -35.11 24.06 8.09
CA GLY A 817 -36.39 24.52 7.53
C GLY A 817 -37.53 24.55 8.55
N THR A 818 -38.75 24.82 8.07
CA THR A 818 -39.97 24.84 8.90
C THR A 818 -41.02 23.87 8.36
N CYS A 819 -41.74 23.20 9.25
CA CYS A 819 -42.81 22.29 8.89
C CYS A 819 -44.07 23.07 8.52
N GLN A 820 -44.53 22.96 7.27
CA GLN A 820 -45.72 23.64 6.79
C GLN A 820 -46.85 22.66 6.53
N THR A 821 -48.04 22.95 7.08
CA THR A 821 -49.26 22.15 6.84
C THR A 821 -49.78 22.47 5.45
N GLY A 822 -49.96 21.45 4.62
CA GLY A 822 -50.48 21.62 3.27
C GLY A 822 -51.94 22.10 3.28
N SER A 823 -52.16 23.41 3.34
CA SER A 823 -53.46 24.02 3.05
C SER A 823 -53.63 24.06 1.54
N GLY A 824 -54.49 23.19 1.03
CA GLY A 824 -54.85 23.14 -0.38
C GLY A 824 -55.33 24.50 -0.88
N SER A 825 -54.60 25.06 -1.84
CA SER A 825 -55.15 25.93 -2.87
C SER A 825 -54.68 25.38 -4.21
N SER A 826 -55.66 24.93 -4.99
CA SER A 826 -55.53 24.30 -6.29
C SER A 826 -54.76 25.17 -7.29
N SER A 827 -53.65 24.65 -7.78
CA SER A 827 -53.20 24.86 -9.16
C SER A 827 -52.64 23.54 -9.70
N SER A 828 -53.37 22.98 -10.66
CA SER A 828 -53.02 21.89 -11.56
C SER A 828 -51.53 21.69 -11.85
N GLY A 829 -51.00 20.48 -11.64
CA GLY A 829 -49.68 20.09 -12.14
C GLY A 829 -49.11 18.76 -11.62
N GLY A 830 -49.71 17.63 -12.01
CA GLY A 830 -49.05 16.32 -12.17
C GLY A 830 -48.49 15.58 -10.94
N THR A 831 -49.19 14.54 -10.48
CA THR A 831 -48.57 13.41 -9.77
C THR A 831 -47.47 12.78 -10.64
N PRO A 832 -46.30 12.40 -10.09
CA PRO A 832 -45.25 11.76 -10.87
C PRO A 832 -45.74 10.38 -11.32
N THR A 833 -46.19 10.29 -12.57
CA THR A 833 -46.60 9.04 -13.22
C THR A 833 -45.41 8.19 -13.65
N ASN A 834 -44.20 8.49 -13.20
CA ASN A 834 -42.98 7.86 -13.72
C ASN A 834 -42.47 6.78 -12.76
N CYS A 835 -41.87 5.74 -13.33
CA CYS A 835 -41.18 4.71 -12.53
C CYS A 835 -39.98 5.31 -11.79
N VAL A 836 -39.70 4.84 -10.57
CA VAL A 836 -38.76 5.49 -9.65
C VAL A 836 -37.33 5.53 -10.19
N TYR A 837 -36.89 4.52 -10.95
CA TYR A 837 -35.51 4.44 -11.46
C TYR A 837 -35.41 4.54 -12.99
N TYR A 838 -36.45 4.19 -13.74
CA TYR A 838 -36.42 4.24 -15.21
C TYR A 838 -37.01 5.53 -15.80
N GLN A 839 -36.15 6.40 -16.36
CA GLN A 839 -36.61 7.58 -17.11
C GLN A 839 -37.32 7.16 -18.41
N GLY A 840 -38.65 7.31 -18.43
CA GLY A 840 -39.51 7.00 -19.58
C GLY A 840 -40.54 5.88 -19.35
N GLY A 841 -40.51 5.21 -18.19
CA GLY A 841 -41.57 4.28 -17.78
C GLY A 841 -42.73 5.01 -17.11
N THR A 842 -43.96 4.55 -17.35
CA THR A 842 -45.18 5.12 -16.75
C THR A 842 -45.83 4.12 -15.81
N CYS A 843 -46.16 4.54 -14.59
CA CYS A 843 -46.87 3.73 -13.61
C CYS A 843 -48.36 3.65 -13.94
N LYS A 844 -48.87 2.42 -14.12
CA LYS A 844 -50.28 2.15 -14.44
C LYS A 844 -50.75 0.89 -13.74
N SER A 845 -52.04 0.79 -13.44
CA SER A 845 -52.63 -0.42 -12.83
C SER A 845 -52.51 -1.69 -13.68
N SER A 846 -52.34 -1.53 -15.00
CA SER A 846 -51.96 -2.59 -15.94
C SER A 846 -51.31 -2.00 -17.19
N CYS A 847 -50.39 -2.73 -17.81
CA CYS A 847 -49.71 -2.29 -19.03
C CYS A 847 -50.57 -2.56 -20.27
N SER A 848 -50.57 -1.62 -21.21
CA SER A 848 -51.26 -1.81 -22.49
C SER A 848 -50.58 -2.89 -23.33
N SER A 849 -51.26 -3.39 -24.38
CA SER A 849 -50.70 -4.39 -25.30
C SER A 849 -49.47 -3.90 -26.08
N THR A 850 -49.18 -2.60 -26.04
CA THR A 850 -47.99 -1.96 -26.62
C THR A 850 -46.95 -1.59 -25.58
N GLU A 851 -47.11 -2.05 -24.34
CA GLU A 851 -46.19 -1.84 -23.22
C GLU A 851 -45.87 -3.20 -22.55
N ARG A 852 -44.74 -3.29 -21.86
CA ARG A 852 -44.42 -4.44 -21.00
C ARG A 852 -44.23 -3.97 -19.57
N GLU A 853 -44.68 -4.82 -18.65
CA GLU A 853 -44.48 -4.66 -17.23
C GLU A 853 -43.04 -5.01 -16.85
N ILE A 854 -42.41 -4.18 -16.02
CA ILE A 854 -41.13 -4.47 -15.39
C ILE A 854 -41.29 -4.44 -13.87
N ASN A 855 -40.49 -5.25 -13.17
CA ASN A 855 -40.51 -5.38 -11.71
C ASN A 855 -39.83 -4.18 -11.02
N GLU A 856 -40.28 -2.96 -11.31
CA GLU A 856 -39.88 -1.75 -10.61
C GLU A 856 -41.03 -1.16 -9.81
N ALA A 857 -40.70 -0.59 -8.65
CA ALA A 857 -41.67 0.04 -7.78
C ALA A 857 -42.16 1.37 -8.38
N CYS A 858 -43.49 1.50 -8.45
CA CYS A 858 -44.14 2.80 -8.51
C CYS A 858 -44.15 3.43 -7.12
N ALA A 859 -44.20 4.76 -7.04
CA ALA A 859 -44.09 5.49 -5.77
C ALA A 859 -44.97 4.86 -4.68
N SER A 860 -44.36 4.63 -3.51
CA SER A 860 -44.79 3.69 -2.47
C SER A 860 -46.28 3.78 -2.12
N GLY A 861 -47.04 2.76 -2.53
CA GLY A 861 -48.42 2.53 -2.06
C GLY A 861 -49.51 2.43 -3.13
N SER A 862 -49.22 2.65 -4.42
CA SER A 862 -50.29 2.71 -5.44
C SER A 862 -50.75 1.36 -6.01
N GLY A 863 -50.01 0.26 -5.77
CA GLY A 863 -50.33 -1.05 -6.37
C GLY A 863 -50.18 -1.08 -7.90
N ASP A 864 -49.70 0.01 -8.50
CA ASP A 864 -49.48 0.12 -9.94
C ASP A 864 -48.19 -0.58 -10.37
N LYS A 865 -48.19 -0.98 -11.64
CA LYS A 865 -47.13 -1.67 -12.34
C LYS A 865 -46.36 -0.67 -13.20
N CYS A 866 -45.04 -0.77 -13.22
CA CYS A 866 -44.22 0.07 -14.09
C CYS A 866 -44.31 -0.44 -15.54
N CYS A 867 -44.90 0.36 -16.43
CA CYS A 867 -45.13 0.02 -17.82
C CYS A 867 -44.19 0.81 -18.73
N ILE A 868 -43.40 0.10 -19.54
CA ILE A 868 -42.52 0.70 -20.55
C ILE A 868 -43.00 0.32 -21.96
N PRO A 869 -42.89 1.21 -22.98
CA PRO A 869 -43.30 0.88 -24.35
C PRO A 869 -42.54 -0.33 -24.90
N LEU A 870 -43.25 -1.25 -25.53
CA LEU A 870 -42.72 -2.37 -26.32
C LEU A 870 -41.95 -1.79 -27.52
N GLY A 871 -40.66 -1.52 -27.32
CA GLY A 871 -39.76 -0.97 -28.34
C GLY A 871 -38.71 0.03 -27.84
N ALA A 872 -38.76 0.46 -26.57
CA ALA A 872 -37.86 1.51 -26.07
C ALA A 872 -36.52 1.00 -25.51
N ALA A 873 -36.41 -0.27 -25.13
CA ALA A 873 -35.16 -0.85 -24.64
C ALA A 873 -35.10 -2.36 -24.88
N CYS A 874 -34.20 -2.78 -25.75
CA CYS A 874 -33.75 -4.17 -25.83
C CYS A 874 -32.42 -4.31 -25.08
N THR A 875 -32.25 -5.42 -24.36
CA THR A 875 -30.99 -5.79 -23.68
C THR A 875 -30.22 -6.85 -24.47
N ASP A 876 -30.91 -7.56 -25.36
CA ASP A 876 -30.38 -8.60 -26.24
C ASP A 876 -31.30 -8.76 -27.47
N ASP A 877 -30.84 -9.54 -28.45
CA ASP A 877 -31.55 -9.81 -29.70
C ASP A 877 -32.83 -10.65 -29.50
N LEU A 878 -32.95 -11.41 -28.41
CA LEU A 878 -34.12 -12.23 -28.11
C LEU A 878 -35.34 -11.37 -27.76
N ASN A 879 -35.08 -10.18 -27.22
CA ASN A 879 -36.08 -9.17 -26.86
C ASN A 879 -36.64 -8.38 -28.06
N CYS A 880 -36.20 -8.67 -29.28
CA CYS A 880 -36.70 -8.06 -30.51
C CYS A 880 -37.60 -9.02 -31.30
N THR A 881 -38.72 -8.52 -31.85
CA THR A 881 -39.59 -9.29 -32.76
C THR A 881 -38.81 -9.82 -33.96
N SER A 882 -39.13 -11.04 -34.41
CA SER A 882 -38.43 -11.77 -35.48
C SER A 882 -38.10 -10.87 -36.68
N GLY A 883 -36.81 -10.80 -37.02
CA GLY A 883 -36.27 -9.99 -38.12
C GLY A 883 -35.61 -8.67 -37.71
N LYS A 884 -35.54 -8.37 -36.41
CA LYS A 884 -34.83 -7.20 -35.87
C LYS A 884 -33.72 -7.64 -34.89
N ILE A 885 -32.67 -6.84 -34.76
CA ILE A 885 -31.56 -7.03 -33.80
C ILE A 885 -31.48 -5.83 -32.86
N CYS A 886 -30.95 -6.05 -31.66
CA CYS A 886 -30.81 -5.03 -30.65
C CYS A 886 -29.50 -4.26 -30.81
N GLU A 887 -29.59 -3.00 -31.19
CA GLU A 887 -28.42 -2.13 -31.32
C GLU A 887 -28.67 -0.82 -30.55
N ASN A 888 -27.79 -0.49 -29.60
CA ASN A 888 -27.89 0.69 -28.73
C ASN A 888 -29.25 0.81 -28.01
N GLY A 889 -29.76 -0.31 -27.51
CA GLY A 889 -31.05 -0.35 -26.80
C GLY A 889 -32.28 -0.23 -27.71
N ARG A 890 -32.13 -0.23 -29.05
CA ARG A 890 -33.24 -0.15 -30.00
C ARG A 890 -33.25 -1.34 -30.96
N CYS A 891 -34.43 -1.91 -31.18
CA CYS A 891 -34.61 -2.98 -32.15
C CYS A 891 -34.63 -2.42 -33.58
N ILE A 892 -33.54 -2.58 -34.32
CA ILE A 892 -33.44 -2.17 -35.72
C ILE A 892 -33.67 -3.35 -36.66
N VAL A 893 -34.18 -3.11 -37.86
CA VAL A 893 -34.42 -4.16 -38.86
C VAL A 893 -33.08 -4.72 -39.31
N LYS A 894 -32.89 -6.05 -39.22
CA LYS A 894 -31.64 -6.70 -39.61
C LYS A 894 -31.39 -6.36 -41.08
N PRO A 895 -30.31 -5.64 -41.44
CA PRO A 895 -30.01 -5.37 -42.83
C PRO A 895 -29.89 -6.72 -43.51
N SER A 896 -30.67 -6.91 -44.58
CA SER A 896 -30.72 -8.16 -45.34
C SER A 896 -29.34 -8.42 -45.95
N GLY A 897 -28.47 -9.05 -45.17
CA GLY A 897 -27.18 -9.53 -45.60
C GLY A 897 -27.42 -10.48 -46.74
N SER A 898 -27.01 -10.07 -47.95
CA SER A 898 -27.07 -10.91 -49.12
C SER A 898 -26.30 -12.20 -48.83
N TYR A 899 -26.99 -13.33 -48.83
CA TYR A 899 -26.38 -14.68 -48.76
C TYR A 899 -25.34 -14.91 -49.86
N PHE A 900 -25.18 -13.97 -50.79
CA PHE A 900 -24.13 -13.91 -51.78
C PHE A 900 -22.73 -14.11 -51.18
N TRP A 901 -22.38 -13.51 -50.04
CA TRP A 901 -21.07 -13.74 -49.43
C TRP A 901 -20.91 -15.16 -48.90
N LEU A 902 -21.97 -15.74 -48.35
CA LEU A 902 -21.94 -17.10 -47.81
C LEU A 902 -21.87 -18.14 -48.96
N TRP A 903 -22.59 -17.90 -50.05
CA TRP A 903 -22.45 -18.68 -51.29
C TRP A 903 -21.09 -18.48 -51.96
N PHE A 904 -20.54 -17.27 -51.95
CA PHE A 904 -19.21 -16.98 -52.48
C PHE A 904 -18.14 -17.76 -51.72
N PHE A 905 -18.18 -17.76 -50.38
CA PHE A 905 -17.25 -18.55 -49.57
C PHE A 905 -17.46 -20.06 -49.74
N LEU A 906 -18.70 -20.53 -49.88
CA LEU A 906 -18.98 -21.95 -50.11
C LEU A 906 -18.44 -22.41 -51.49
N ILE A 907 -18.60 -21.60 -52.52
CA ILE A 907 -18.01 -21.84 -53.85
C ILE A 907 -16.49 -21.80 -53.78
N LEU A 908 -15.90 -20.84 -53.03
CA LEU A 908 -14.45 -20.73 -52.86
C LEU A 908 -13.87 -21.98 -52.17
N ILE A 909 -14.53 -22.50 -51.14
CA ILE A 909 -14.11 -23.73 -50.44
C ILE A 909 -14.19 -24.94 -51.38
N VAL A 910 -15.26 -25.06 -52.17
CA VAL A 910 -15.38 -26.14 -53.17
C VAL A 910 -14.26 -26.03 -54.23
N LEU A 911 -13.92 -24.82 -54.68
CA LEU A 911 -12.82 -24.60 -55.63
C LEU A 911 -11.45 -24.95 -55.03
N VAL A 912 -11.21 -24.66 -53.75
CA VAL A 912 -9.98 -25.04 -53.05
C VAL A 912 -9.88 -26.57 -52.91
N VAL A 913 -10.97 -27.25 -52.55
CA VAL A 913 -11.00 -28.72 -52.47
C VAL A 913 -10.77 -29.35 -53.84
N LEU A 914 -11.40 -28.84 -54.89
CA LEU A 914 -11.14 -29.29 -56.26
C LEU A 914 -9.70 -29.02 -56.70
N ALA A 915 -9.10 -27.89 -56.33
CA ALA A 915 -7.71 -27.58 -56.61
C ALA A 915 -6.74 -28.53 -55.89
N ILE A 916 -7.08 -28.99 -54.68
CA ILE A 916 -6.30 -29.97 -53.92
C ILE A 916 -6.44 -31.37 -54.54
N VAL A 917 -7.65 -31.79 -54.92
CA VAL A 917 -7.91 -33.11 -55.51
C VAL A 917 -7.35 -33.24 -56.94
N PHE A 918 -7.47 -32.20 -57.75
CA PHE A 918 -6.96 -32.16 -59.13
C PHE A 918 -5.57 -31.54 -59.24
N ARG A 919 -4.84 -31.41 -58.12
CA ARG A 919 -3.51 -30.79 -58.04
C ARG A 919 -2.51 -31.39 -59.03
N GLU A 920 -2.60 -32.70 -59.30
CA GLU A 920 -1.70 -33.36 -60.26
C GLU A 920 -2.08 -33.11 -61.73
N LYS A 921 -3.36 -32.87 -62.03
CA LYS A 921 -3.83 -32.57 -63.39
C LYS A 921 -3.75 -31.09 -63.77
N LEU A 922 -3.71 -30.19 -62.80
CA LEU A 922 -3.63 -28.73 -63.02
C LEU A 922 -2.19 -28.20 -63.21
N ARG A 923 -1.17 -29.00 -62.85
CA ARG A 923 0.25 -28.66 -63.01
C ARG A 923 0.66 -28.27 -64.45
N PRO A 924 0.30 -29.00 -65.51
CA PRO A 924 0.72 -28.63 -66.88
C PRO A 924 -0.03 -27.40 -67.44
N THR A 925 -1.24 -27.11 -66.97
CA THR A 925 -2.00 -25.92 -67.40
C THR A 925 -1.56 -24.62 -66.72
N PHE A 926 -1.07 -24.70 -65.47
CA PHE A 926 -0.60 -23.53 -64.73
C PHE A 926 0.66 -22.90 -65.36
N MET A 927 1.53 -23.71 -65.97
CA MET A 927 2.72 -23.23 -66.69
C MET A 927 2.37 -22.45 -67.97
N LYS A 928 1.20 -22.67 -68.58
CA LYS A 928 0.72 -21.92 -69.77
C LYS A 928 0.07 -20.58 -69.41
N ILE A 929 -0.53 -20.48 -68.22
CA ILE A 929 -1.17 -19.24 -67.75
C ILE A 929 -0.12 -18.24 -67.24
N GLN A 930 0.98 -18.73 -66.65
CA GLN A 930 2.07 -17.88 -66.18
C GLN A 930 2.82 -17.17 -67.34
N SER A 931 2.82 -17.74 -68.55
CA SER A 931 3.38 -17.07 -69.73
C SER A 931 2.49 -15.98 -70.35
N MET A 932 1.21 -15.88 -69.96
CA MET A 932 0.29 -14.84 -70.47
C MET A 932 0.23 -13.58 -69.59
N PHE A 933 0.69 -13.62 -68.33
CA PHE A 933 0.63 -12.49 -67.40
C PHE A 933 1.95 -11.72 -67.20
N GLY A 934 3.02 -12.08 -67.92
CA GLY A 934 4.34 -11.44 -67.82
C GLY A 934 4.47 -10.02 -68.42
N GLY A 935 3.39 -9.42 -68.93
CA GLY A 935 3.44 -8.13 -69.65
C GLY A 935 2.91 -6.89 -68.91
N LEU A 936 2.33 -7.03 -67.70
CA LEU A 936 1.50 -5.96 -67.11
C LEU A 936 2.08 -5.22 -65.89
N PHE A 937 3.30 -5.55 -65.44
CA PHE A 937 3.98 -4.82 -64.36
C PHE A 937 5.35 -4.30 -64.80
N ASN A 938 5.37 -3.40 -65.78
CA ASN A 938 6.48 -2.47 -65.97
C ASN A 938 6.00 -1.20 -66.67
N LYS A 939 5.53 -0.23 -65.87
CA LYS A 939 5.46 1.18 -66.28
C LYS A 939 5.89 2.09 -65.14
N SER A 940 7.11 2.64 -65.28
CA SER A 940 7.57 3.82 -64.56
C SER A 940 6.66 5.01 -64.89
N SER A 941 6.10 5.67 -63.90
CA SER A 941 5.44 6.97 -64.08
C SER A 941 6.48 8.09 -64.02
N LYS A 942 6.72 8.73 -65.17
CA LYS A 942 7.35 10.06 -65.29
C LYS A 942 6.34 11.12 -64.86
N GLY A 943 6.73 12.00 -63.94
CA GLY A 943 5.99 13.22 -63.59
C GLY A 943 6.29 14.42 -64.51
N PRO A 944 5.49 15.51 -64.44
CA PRO A 944 5.49 16.59 -65.42
C PRO A 944 6.56 17.66 -65.17
N ARG A 945 7.03 18.26 -66.28
CA ARG A 945 8.06 19.31 -66.35
C ARG A 945 7.53 20.68 -65.91
N GLY A 946 8.22 21.32 -64.96
CA GLY A 946 8.16 22.76 -64.70
C GLY A 946 9.36 23.51 -65.33
N PRO A 947 9.28 24.85 -65.51
CA PRO A 947 10.21 25.67 -66.31
C PRO A 947 11.56 25.97 -65.61
N PRO A 948 12.60 26.39 -66.36
CA PRO A 948 13.98 26.39 -65.89
C PRO A 948 14.32 27.62 -65.04
N ARG A 949 15.10 27.43 -63.98
CA ARG A 949 15.87 28.50 -63.31
C ARG A 949 17.37 28.22 -63.43
N PRO A 950 18.23 29.26 -63.47
CA PRO A 950 19.62 29.16 -63.89
C PRO A 950 20.59 28.88 -62.72
N GLY A 951 21.50 27.94 -62.95
CA GLY A 951 22.90 27.84 -62.52
C GLY A 951 23.36 28.28 -61.12
N MET A 952 23.79 27.31 -60.31
CA MET A 952 24.82 27.50 -59.28
C MET A 952 25.80 26.29 -59.24
N PRO A 953 27.10 26.50 -58.93
CA PRO A 953 28.19 25.54 -59.16
C PRO A 953 28.37 24.49 -58.02
N PRO A 954 29.06 23.36 -58.28
CA PRO A 954 29.12 22.22 -57.37
C PRO A 954 30.16 22.36 -56.23
N PRO A 955 29.89 21.80 -55.03
CA PRO A 955 30.86 21.71 -53.95
C PRO A 955 31.81 20.51 -54.14
N ARG A 956 33.08 20.74 -53.81
CA ARG A 956 34.20 19.78 -53.87
C ARG A 956 34.04 18.64 -52.85
N MET A 957 34.34 17.43 -53.32
CA MET A 957 34.53 16.24 -52.49
C MET A 957 35.81 16.34 -51.64
N LEU A 958 35.72 15.94 -50.37
CA LEU A 958 36.87 15.67 -49.51
C LEU A 958 36.90 14.19 -49.12
N ASN A 959 38.09 13.65 -49.24
CA ASN A 959 38.51 12.25 -49.19
C ASN A 959 38.91 11.86 -47.74
N PRO A 960 38.71 10.61 -47.27
CA PRO A 960 39.13 10.20 -45.93
C PRO A 960 40.58 9.67 -45.94
N ARG A 961 41.39 10.14 -44.97
CA ARG A 961 42.72 9.59 -44.66
C ARG A 961 42.71 8.99 -43.26
N GLY A 962 43.02 7.70 -43.18
CA GLY A 962 43.27 6.98 -41.95
C GLY A 962 44.65 7.27 -41.35
N MET A 963 44.80 6.92 -40.07
CA MET A 963 46.09 6.77 -39.39
C MET A 963 46.08 5.55 -38.45
N PRO A 964 47.25 4.95 -38.14
CA PRO A 964 47.39 3.56 -37.69
C PRO A 964 47.71 3.40 -36.19
N MET A 965 47.63 2.14 -35.72
CA MET A 965 48.01 1.65 -34.38
C MET A 965 49.54 1.53 -34.16
N ARG A 966 49.95 1.64 -32.87
CA ARG A 966 50.98 0.88 -32.06
C ARG A 966 51.59 1.82 -30.99
N ARG A 967 52.18 1.48 -29.83
CA ARG A 967 52.28 0.33 -28.89
C ARG A 967 53.33 0.72 -27.79
N ILE A 968 53.04 0.56 -26.49
CA ILE A 968 53.89 0.19 -25.29
C ILE A 968 55.06 1.11 -24.73
N LEU A 969 54.90 1.60 -23.47
CA LEU A 969 55.77 1.77 -22.22
C LEU A 969 57.17 2.47 -22.22
N PRO A 970 57.83 2.84 -21.05
CA PRO A 970 57.43 3.28 -19.66
C PRO A 970 58.31 4.45 -19.02
N SER A 971 58.15 4.70 -17.69
CA SER A 971 59.00 5.44 -16.68
C SER A 971 58.97 6.98 -16.64
N GLY A 972 59.02 7.71 -15.50
CA GLY A 972 59.24 7.41 -14.07
C GLY A 972 58.77 8.59 -13.18
N SER A 973 58.36 8.33 -11.93
CA SER A 973 59.11 8.60 -10.67
C SER A 973 59.13 10.06 -10.17
N GLY A 974 58.51 10.31 -9.00
CA GLY A 974 58.81 11.48 -8.16
C GLY A 974 57.68 12.00 -7.26
N SER A 975 57.42 11.36 -6.13
CA SER A 975 56.80 11.92 -4.91
C SER A 975 57.80 12.84 -4.15
N PRO A 976 57.58 13.32 -2.89
CA PRO A 976 56.43 13.99 -2.23
C PRO A 976 56.82 15.27 -1.39
N ASP A 977 55.84 16.17 -1.12
CA ASP A 977 55.61 17.01 0.10
C ASP A 977 56.73 17.95 0.69
N PRO A 978 56.53 18.77 1.77
CA PRO A 978 55.35 19.39 2.44
C PRO A 978 55.54 20.85 3.00
N ARG A 979 54.52 21.39 3.72
CA ARG A 979 54.50 22.51 4.75
C ARG A 979 54.66 23.96 4.20
N GLY A 980 53.97 25.03 4.62
CA GLY A 980 53.15 25.42 5.79
C GLY A 980 52.80 26.95 5.71
N PRO A 981 52.17 27.59 6.72
CA PRO A 981 51.19 28.72 6.61
C PRO A 981 51.67 30.07 7.26
N PRO A 982 50.81 30.94 7.86
CA PRO A 982 49.78 31.89 7.37
C PRO A 982 50.08 33.37 7.75
N GLN A 983 49.37 34.41 7.25
CA GLN A 983 49.16 35.69 8.01
C GLN A 983 47.91 36.50 7.62
N ARG A 984 47.33 37.14 8.64
CA ARG A 984 46.16 38.04 8.71
C ARG A 984 46.52 39.51 8.38
N GLY A 985 45.53 40.31 7.98
CA GLY A 985 45.56 41.78 8.16
C GLY A 985 44.38 42.53 7.50
N LEU A 986 43.49 43.12 8.33
CA LEU A 986 42.43 44.10 7.98
C LEU A 986 42.97 45.57 8.14
N PRO A 987 42.14 46.64 8.11
CA PRO A 987 41.75 47.54 6.99
C PRO A 987 42.27 49.01 7.21
N PRO A 988 41.90 50.11 6.48
CA PRO A 988 40.59 50.81 6.60
C PRO A 988 40.07 51.70 5.42
N ARG A 989 38.77 52.06 5.53
CA ARG A 989 37.98 53.25 5.12
C ARG A 989 38.55 54.39 4.23
N GLY A 990 37.72 54.86 3.27
CA GLY A 990 37.73 56.25 2.75
C GLY A 990 36.78 56.51 1.55
N PRO A 991 36.19 57.71 1.33
CA PRO A 991 34.83 57.94 0.81
C PRO A 991 34.71 58.46 -0.65
N PRO A 992 33.48 58.58 -1.21
CA PRO A 992 33.24 58.85 -2.63
C PRO A 992 33.17 60.36 -2.97
N ARG A 993 33.48 60.72 -4.23
CA ARG A 993 33.24 62.05 -4.78
C ARG A 993 32.30 62.04 -6.00
N PRO A 994 31.58 63.15 -6.26
CA PRO A 994 30.40 63.21 -7.11
C PRO A 994 30.57 64.07 -8.39
N GLY A 995 29.73 63.79 -9.40
CA GLY A 995 29.11 64.80 -10.25
C GLY A 995 29.85 65.31 -11.49
N MET A 996 29.17 65.19 -12.65
CA MET A 996 28.77 66.27 -13.59
C MET A 996 28.89 65.96 -15.11
N PRO A 997 28.08 66.62 -15.96
CA PRO A 997 27.61 66.17 -17.28
C PRO A 997 28.12 67.09 -18.43
N PRO A 998 27.35 67.42 -19.50
CA PRO A 998 26.96 66.64 -20.69
C PRO A 998 27.51 67.27 -22.01
N ARG A 999 27.44 66.57 -23.16
CA ARG A 999 27.53 67.20 -24.49
C ARG A 999 26.74 66.46 -25.59
N ARG A 1000 25.84 67.21 -26.24
CA ARG A 1000 25.25 67.06 -27.61
C ARG A 1000 26.35 67.31 -28.69
N PRO A 1001 26.20 67.01 -30.02
CA PRO A 1001 25.06 67.44 -30.86
C PRO A 1001 24.71 66.67 -32.20
N SER A 1002 23.50 66.97 -32.72
CA SER A 1002 23.02 67.17 -34.13
C SER A 1002 23.16 66.14 -35.29
N GLY A 1003 22.02 65.88 -35.98
CA GLY A 1003 21.81 65.07 -37.22
C GLY A 1003 22.10 65.77 -38.57
N PRO A 1004 21.58 65.32 -39.76
CA PRO A 1004 20.14 65.39 -40.13
C PRO A 1004 19.54 64.35 -41.15
N GLN A 1005 18.19 64.31 -41.23
CA GLN A 1005 17.22 64.06 -42.36
C GLN A 1005 17.33 62.78 -43.24
N GLN A 1006 16.29 62.06 -43.73
CA GLN A 1006 14.90 62.39 -44.12
C GLN A 1006 14.05 61.10 -44.43
N ARG A 1007 12.70 61.19 -44.27
CA ARG A 1007 11.56 60.43 -44.90
C ARG A 1007 11.39 58.92 -44.62
N SER A 1008 10.20 58.30 -44.61
CA SER A 1008 8.79 58.64 -44.34
C SER A 1008 8.00 57.31 -44.34
N ASN A 1009 7.13 57.03 -43.36
CA ASN A 1009 5.79 56.44 -43.56
C ASN A 1009 5.08 56.15 -42.22
N GLN A 1010 3.79 56.49 -42.21
CA GLN A 1010 2.88 56.61 -41.09
C GLN A 1010 2.45 55.25 -40.51
N LYS A 1011 2.24 55.21 -39.18
CA LYS A 1011 1.54 54.13 -38.46
C LYS A 1011 0.28 54.74 -37.82
N PRO A 1012 -0.91 54.13 -37.97
CA PRO A 1012 -2.17 54.72 -37.53
C PRO A 1012 -2.45 54.51 -36.03
N GLU A 1013 -3.13 55.52 -35.47
CA GLU A 1013 -3.71 55.62 -34.13
C GLU A 1013 -4.84 54.59 -33.91
N PRO A 1014 -5.02 54.04 -32.68
CA PRO A 1014 -6.12 53.14 -32.37
C PRO A 1014 -7.42 53.94 -32.09
N LYS A 1015 -8.49 53.58 -32.81
CA LYS A 1015 -9.86 54.08 -32.60
C LYS A 1015 -10.55 53.38 -31.42
N ASP A 1016 -11.30 54.17 -30.66
CA ASP A 1016 -12.23 53.75 -29.62
C ASP A 1016 -13.24 52.72 -30.14
N LYS A 1017 -13.43 51.63 -29.37
CA LYS A 1017 -14.43 50.60 -29.62
C LYS A 1017 -15.74 50.96 -28.91
N SER A 1018 -16.82 50.82 -29.67
CA SER A 1018 -18.21 51.13 -29.30
C SER A 1018 -18.82 50.16 -28.28
N SER A 1019 -19.65 50.71 -27.40
CA SER A 1019 -20.36 50.10 -26.27
C SER A 1019 -21.46 49.08 -26.63
N GLY A 1020 -21.33 48.32 -27.71
CA GLY A 1020 -22.36 47.38 -28.18
C GLY A 1020 -22.17 45.91 -27.76
N GLU A 1021 -20.98 45.52 -27.28
CA GLU A 1021 -20.67 44.11 -26.98
C GLU A 1021 -21.20 43.64 -25.61
N LEU A 1022 -21.47 44.57 -24.67
CA LEU A 1022 -21.91 44.21 -23.32
C LEU A 1022 -23.38 43.75 -23.28
N ASP A 1023 -24.23 44.35 -24.10
CA ASP A 1023 -25.66 44.04 -24.13
C ASP A 1023 -25.96 42.69 -24.79
N ASP A 1024 -25.15 42.26 -25.75
CA ASP A 1024 -25.26 40.93 -26.36
C ASP A 1024 -24.80 39.83 -25.39
N VAL A 1025 -23.83 40.10 -24.52
CA VAL A 1025 -23.39 39.17 -23.46
C VAL A 1025 -24.47 39.04 -22.37
N LEU A 1026 -25.08 40.16 -21.97
CA LEU A 1026 -26.19 40.16 -21.00
C LEU A 1026 -27.44 39.45 -21.52
N LYS A 1027 -27.73 39.57 -22.82
CA LYS A 1027 -28.82 38.85 -23.48
C LYS A 1027 -28.57 37.33 -23.52
N LYS A 1028 -27.33 36.92 -23.79
CA LYS A 1028 -26.93 35.49 -23.81
C LYS A 1028 -26.95 34.85 -22.42
N LEU A 1029 -26.56 35.59 -21.38
CA LEU A 1029 -26.66 35.11 -19.99
C LEU A 1029 -28.11 34.95 -19.52
N LYS A 1030 -29.03 35.78 -20.03
CA LYS A 1030 -30.47 35.69 -19.70
C LYS A 1030 -31.19 34.54 -20.42
N GLU A 1031 -30.67 34.11 -21.58
CA GLU A 1031 -31.20 32.94 -22.32
C GLU A 1031 -30.67 31.61 -21.78
N MET A 1032 -29.50 31.57 -21.14
CA MET A 1032 -29.00 30.35 -20.47
C MET A 1032 -29.58 30.13 -19.07
N GLY A 1033 -30.30 31.11 -18.52
CA GLY A 1033 -31.02 31.02 -17.25
C GLY A 1033 -32.50 30.63 -17.37
N LYS A 1034 -32.98 30.36 -18.58
CA LYS A 1034 -34.26 29.71 -18.86
C LYS A 1034 -34.01 28.30 -19.34
#